data_AF-A0A918C7X0-F1
#
_entry.id   AF-A0A918C7X0-F1
#
_cell.length_a   1.000
_cell.length_b   1.000
_cell.length_c   1.000
_cell.angle_alpha   90.00
_cell.angle_beta   90.00
_cell.angle_gamma   90.00
#
_symmetry.space_group_name_H-M   'P 1'
#
loop_
_entity.id
_entity.type
_entity.pdbx_description
1 polymer ?
#
loop_
_entity_poly.entity_id
_entity_poly.type
_entity_poly.pdbx_seq_one_letter_code
_entity_poly.pdbx_strand_id
1 'polypeptide(L)'
;MIRARRIGVTAVAALAALAGTPGLAQAQQPSETRPLTNSADSALPPGWRVTGEGNARELVWRSATPVPMGDARVEFHAANRLLGVPKAAKDGRTFRLALEDAGNAPLKDLQVRAGGRRLDAPADTSPSGDRSSIAGRPAAQAPANAVDPGKPGSYRTVTGEYTLDPVKLPGFSAPVEMQAVVVAPAGAIGKRPLALFLHGRHSTCYKPGDDEYASGEWPCPTGTKSIPSYKGYLQDQKLLASQGYVTVSISANGINGQDFAAEDGGAQARSSLVRQHLARWAGWASQPASAPAAVRKAPKADLSRVLLVGHSRGGEGVNRAAMDSLYPAPAAQDGYKGPVRWKIRGTVLIGPTVFGQNPVADVPSATILPGCDGDVSDLQGEVYVDGTRGISNGTALHSAVYMVGANHNFFNSEWTPGTSEAPSWDDFWEDEEQRDPVCSTGTATRLTADQQHKAGATYIAAAARLFVGGDDKVRPLLDGTGKRAPSADPARVLTHAVGARRGAGFLPDGPVKVSGAKLCSAIDPDPAVSCLDRETGGSSPHFAWWETERETGRRAVALKWSSPGTAARVSPAKPLSLSGSKDLALRVFVPPNTTGTKLDVSVTDTSGRRATLGRVQVDGLPGSERTASYWAREVRVPLTAATRARLDLKHVKSLEMTPRSGSGQAWLMDAWGWAPGTPAVKTAALPRVDVGRTTVKEGDSGTRTYRVPVRISGKGTGQVRVYVLDPATGLGKDKLVTVRPGSNAIDVPVEVKGDTRFAYDVQNDIVVKAVHNAVVGSHRGGVTAENDDPEPTISVTPVADRVTEGQALTWRVSLSEAPAVDLWYPVAVRPVTEGAELSTKDVDPRWLDEFTGEKPDPERALSALDFWLSVDIRAGNSSVDLTVPTVTDQVTEPAESVRLEVTDWEGEPKPGTPVMTGTVLDAS
;
A
#
# COMPACT_ATOMS: atom_id res chain seq x y z
N MET A 1 -60.85 38.17 4.61
CA MET A 1 -59.77 38.21 5.62
C MET A 1 -58.52 37.55 5.05
N ILE A 2 -57.49 38.36 4.83
CA ILE A 2 -56.02 38.08 4.82
C ILE A 2 -55.61 36.72 4.21
N ARG A 3 -55.49 36.57 2.88
CA ARG A 3 -54.36 36.84 1.94
C ARG A 3 -53.04 36.13 2.30
N ALA A 4 -52.27 35.50 1.40
CA ALA A 4 -52.44 34.79 0.12
C ALA A 4 -51.03 34.44 -0.44
N ARG A 5 -50.91 33.23 -1.02
CA ARG A 5 -50.16 32.82 -2.25
C ARG A 5 -48.65 33.12 -2.40
N ARG A 6 -47.76 32.14 -2.66
CA ARG A 6 -47.55 31.19 -3.81
C ARG A 6 -46.63 31.75 -4.92
N ILE A 7 -45.71 30.88 -5.37
CA ILE A 7 -44.92 30.89 -6.65
C ILE A 7 -43.71 31.85 -6.57
N GLY A 8 -42.46 31.55 -6.97
CA GLY A 8 -41.85 30.59 -7.90
C GLY A 8 -40.97 31.39 -8.89
N VAL A 9 -39.89 30.77 -9.41
CA VAL A 9 -39.13 31.12 -10.65
C VAL A 9 -37.92 32.10 -10.54
N THR A 10 -36.72 31.50 -10.67
CA THR A 10 -35.66 31.75 -11.70
C THR A 10 -34.87 33.08 -11.78
N ALA A 11 -33.59 32.98 -11.41
CA ALA A 11 -32.35 33.27 -12.17
C ALA A 11 -31.97 34.68 -12.73
N VAL A 12 -30.63 34.82 -12.82
CA VAL A 12 -29.82 35.57 -13.80
C VAL A 12 -29.51 37.06 -13.54
N ALA A 13 -28.29 37.26 -13.02
CA ALA A 13 -27.17 38.00 -13.61
C ALA A 13 -27.11 39.54 -13.70
N ALA A 14 -25.82 39.96 -13.79
CA ALA A 14 -25.25 41.13 -14.47
C ALA A 14 -25.18 42.40 -13.60
N LEU A 15 -23.95 42.83 -13.23
CA LEU A 15 -23.13 43.86 -13.94
C LEU A 15 -23.80 45.24 -13.83
N ALA A 16 -23.16 46.36 -13.51
CA ALA A 16 -21.75 46.75 -13.49
C ALA A 16 -21.66 48.18 -12.94
N ALA A 17 -20.43 48.57 -12.56
CA ALA A 17 -19.87 49.91 -12.82
C ALA A 17 -20.43 51.13 -12.03
N LEU A 18 -19.68 52.15 -11.62
CA LEU A 18 -18.30 52.58 -11.88
C LEU A 18 -17.96 53.68 -10.84
N ALA A 19 -16.66 53.77 -10.52
CA ALA A 19 -15.84 54.96 -10.29
C ALA A 19 -16.21 56.03 -9.25
N GLY A 20 -15.20 56.36 -8.42
CA GLY A 20 -15.15 57.62 -7.69
C GLY A 20 -14.06 57.73 -6.62
N THR A 21 -12.78 57.62 -6.99
CA THR A 21 -11.65 58.25 -6.26
C THR A 21 -11.34 59.60 -6.93
N PRO A 22 -10.82 60.67 -6.27
CA PRO A 22 -9.66 60.61 -5.37
C PRO A 22 -9.52 61.69 -4.24
N GLY A 23 -8.53 61.47 -3.35
CA GLY A 23 -7.72 62.49 -2.64
C GLY A 23 -8.31 63.08 -1.36
N LEU A 24 -7.59 63.35 -0.26
CA LEU A 24 -6.15 63.42 0.03
C LEU A 24 -5.92 63.28 1.56
N ALA A 25 -4.81 62.64 1.91
CA ALA A 25 -3.91 62.89 3.05
C ALA A 25 -4.44 62.99 4.49
N GLN A 26 -3.97 62.09 5.36
CA GLN A 26 -3.54 62.48 6.71
C GLN A 26 -2.45 61.57 7.29
N ALA A 27 -1.41 62.27 7.74
CA ALA A 27 -0.24 61.99 8.56
C ALA A 27 -0.05 60.61 9.23
N GLN A 28 1.23 60.22 9.22
CA GLN A 28 1.85 59.10 9.90
C GLN A 28 2.34 59.53 11.30
N GLN A 29 2.01 58.74 12.35
CA GLN A 29 2.83 58.30 13.50
C GLN A 29 1.94 57.85 14.67
N PRO A 30 2.39 57.02 15.64
CA PRO A 30 3.60 56.19 15.68
C PRO A 30 3.31 54.70 15.99
N SER A 31 4.35 53.89 15.83
CA SER A 31 4.40 52.47 16.16
C SER A 31 4.12 52.20 17.64
N GLU A 32 2.98 51.58 17.95
CA GLU A 32 2.80 50.88 19.22
C GLU A 32 3.13 49.40 19.03
N THR A 33 4.14 48.99 19.78
CA THR A 33 4.64 47.63 19.96
C THR A 33 3.50 46.74 20.46
N ARG A 34 2.93 45.94 19.56
CA ARG A 34 1.97 44.89 19.92
C ARG A 34 2.77 43.66 20.37
N PRO A 35 2.47 43.04 21.52
CA PRO A 35 3.19 41.85 21.98
C PRO A 35 3.07 40.73 20.96
N LEU A 36 4.22 40.16 20.59
CA LEU A 36 4.35 38.94 19.80
C LEU A 36 3.65 37.79 20.54
N THR A 37 2.42 37.51 20.16
CA THR A 37 1.73 36.25 20.47
C THR A 37 1.66 35.45 19.19
N ASN A 38 2.74 34.74 18.88
CA ASN A 38 2.72 33.60 17.97
C ASN A 38 2.68 32.32 18.83
N SER A 39 1.52 32.06 19.43
CA SER A 39 1.13 30.76 19.95
C SER A 39 0.28 30.06 18.89
N ALA A 40 0.93 29.36 17.98
CA ALA A 40 0.29 28.38 17.10
C ALA A 40 1.39 27.49 16.52
N ASP A 41 1.69 26.39 17.23
CA ASP A 41 2.12 25.09 16.69
C ASP A 41 2.61 24.20 17.86
N SER A 42 2.14 22.94 17.87
CA SER A 42 2.79 21.70 18.35
C SER A 42 2.44 21.04 19.70
N ALA A 43 1.19 20.58 19.88
CA ALA A 43 0.97 19.29 20.54
C ALA A 43 0.86 18.19 19.46
N LEU A 44 1.52 17.04 19.64
CA LEU A 44 1.35 15.89 18.74
C LEU A 44 -0.10 15.36 18.86
N PRO A 45 -0.68 14.77 17.79
CA PRO A 45 -2.06 14.27 17.86
C PRO A 45 -2.23 13.14 18.89
N PRO A 46 -3.45 12.89 19.41
CA PRO A 46 -3.71 11.81 20.36
C PRO A 46 -3.20 10.45 19.89
N GLY A 47 -2.58 9.70 20.79
CA GLY A 47 -1.97 8.40 20.51
C GLY A 47 -0.58 8.47 19.88
N TRP A 48 -0.09 9.66 19.49
CA TRP A 48 1.29 9.89 19.06
C TRP A 48 2.15 10.44 20.19
N ARG A 49 3.41 10.03 20.20
CA ARG A 49 4.46 10.53 21.10
C ARG A 49 5.82 10.33 20.42
N VAL A 50 6.86 11.04 20.82
CA VAL A 50 8.24 10.56 20.56
C VAL A 50 8.60 9.57 21.68
N THR A 51 9.70 8.80 21.66
CA THR A 51 10.31 7.96 22.73
C THR A 51 11.83 8.01 22.58
N GLY A 52 12.60 7.52 23.57
CA GLY A 52 14.06 7.36 23.48
C GLY A 52 14.90 8.62 23.72
N GLU A 53 16.22 8.48 23.61
CA GLU A 53 17.25 9.52 23.79
C GLU A 53 18.27 9.51 22.65
N GLY A 54 18.85 10.66 22.32
CA GLY A 54 19.88 10.83 21.30
C GLY A 54 19.51 10.25 19.93
N ASN A 55 20.42 9.50 19.34
CA ASN A 55 20.18 8.80 18.06
C ASN A 55 19.14 7.67 18.19
N ALA A 56 18.77 7.26 19.42
CA ALA A 56 17.78 6.22 19.67
C ALA A 56 16.35 6.78 19.88
N ARG A 57 16.10 8.05 19.54
CA ARG A 57 14.75 8.60 19.60
C ARG A 57 13.85 7.95 18.55
N GLU A 58 12.60 7.69 18.89
CA GLU A 58 11.61 7.07 17.99
C GLU A 58 10.31 7.87 18.00
N LEU A 59 9.68 8.10 16.86
CA LEU A 59 8.27 8.47 16.77
C LEU A 59 7.43 7.23 17.08
N VAL A 60 6.45 7.36 17.97
CA VAL A 60 5.64 6.26 18.46
C VAL A 60 4.17 6.56 18.34
N TRP A 61 3.43 5.62 17.78
CA TRP A 61 1.97 5.64 17.81
C TRP A 61 1.46 4.42 18.57
N ARG A 62 0.47 4.62 19.46
CA ARG A 62 -0.23 3.55 20.16
C ARG A 62 -1.71 3.57 19.77
N SER A 63 -2.17 2.47 19.17
CA SER A 63 -3.57 2.28 18.84
C SER A 63 -4.41 1.93 20.06
N ALA A 64 -5.68 2.38 20.08
CA ALA A 64 -6.63 2.04 21.15
C ALA A 64 -6.97 0.54 21.18
N THR A 65 -7.07 -0.08 20.00
CA THR A 65 -7.28 -1.52 19.81
C THR A 65 -6.05 -2.17 19.20
N PRO A 66 -5.76 -3.46 19.46
CA PRO A 66 -4.69 -4.16 18.76
C PRO A 66 -4.83 -4.03 17.25
N VAL A 67 -3.75 -3.68 16.55
CA VAL A 67 -3.67 -3.70 15.09
C VAL A 67 -3.14 -5.07 14.70
N PRO A 68 -3.99 -5.94 14.12
CA PRO A 68 -3.56 -7.29 13.78
C PRO A 68 -2.42 -7.28 12.77
N MET A 69 -1.51 -8.25 12.87
CA MET A 69 -0.40 -8.38 11.94
C MET A 69 -0.91 -8.81 10.56
N GLY A 70 -1.07 -7.82 9.67
CA GLY A 70 -1.48 -8.00 8.29
C GLY A 70 -0.33 -7.84 7.27
N ASP A 71 -0.72 -7.87 6.02
CA ASP A 71 0.11 -7.68 4.86
C ASP A 71 0.49 -6.23 4.60
N ALA A 72 -0.51 -5.34 4.67
CA ALA A 72 -0.31 -3.92 4.51
C ALA A 72 0.72 -3.44 5.54
N ARG A 73 1.71 -2.71 5.02
CA ARG A 73 2.75 -2.12 5.84
C ARG A 73 2.13 -0.96 6.63
N VAL A 74 2.29 -0.98 7.94
CA VAL A 74 2.00 0.21 8.76
C VAL A 74 3.06 1.24 8.43
N GLU A 75 2.62 2.44 8.11
CA GLU A 75 3.44 3.54 7.65
C GLU A 75 3.09 4.79 8.45
N PHE A 76 4.11 5.54 8.84
CA PHE A 76 3.92 6.86 9.44
C PHE A 76 4.09 7.92 8.37
N HIS A 77 3.15 8.85 8.32
CA HIS A 77 3.13 9.95 7.36
C HIS A 77 3.02 11.29 8.12
N ALA A 78 3.64 12.34 7.60
CA ALA A 78 3.44 13.74 8.02
C ALA A 78 3.12 14.59 6.79
N ALA A 79 2.04 15.37 6.84
CA ALA A 79 1.57 16.17 5.70
C ALA A 79 1.50 15.37 4.35
N ASN A 80 1.19 14.07 4.42
CA ASN A 80 1.16 13.09 3.31
C ASN A 80 2.51 12.60 2.76
N ARG A 81 3.62 12.99 3.37
CA ARG A 81 4.93 12.39 3.14
C ARG A 81 5.09 11.15 4.00
N LEU A 82 5.56 10.04 3.42
CA LEU A 82 6.04 8.89 4.19
C LEU A 82 7.27 9.28 5.01
N LEU A 83 7.13 9.24 6.34
CA LEU A 83 8.26 9.39 7.26
C LEU A 83 9.07 8.11 7.31
N GLY A 84 8.39 6.96 7.33
CA GLY A 84 9.03 5.66 7.39
C GLY A 84 8.07 4.60 7.90
N VAL A 85 8.63 3.45 8.23
CA VAL A 85 7.83 2.29 8.64
C VAL A 85 8.21 1.88 10.05
N PRO A 86 7.27 2.01 11.00
CA PRO A 86 7.53 1.63 12.37
C PRO A 86 7.67 0.12 12.56
N LYS A 87 8.49 -0.26 13.53
CA LYS A 87 8.52 -1.57 14.15
C LYS A 87 7.35 -1.71 15.13
N ALA A 88 6.60 -2.80 15.00
CA ALA A 88 5.53 -3.14 15.95
C ALA A 88 6.13 -3.71 17.26
N ALA A 89 5.58 -3.28 18.39
CA ALA A 89 5.86 -3.83 19.71
C ALA A 89 5.07 -5.12 19.97
N LYS A 90 5.44 -5.84 21.04
CA LYS A 90 4.85 -7.15 21.38
C LYS A 90 3.37 -7.08 21.78
N ASP A 91 2.89 -5.91 22.18
CA ASP A 91 1.50 -5.69 22.60
C ASP A 91 0.51 -5.58 21.43
N GLY A 92 1.01 -5.58 20.18
CA GLY A 92 0.19 -5.42 18.98
C GLY A 92 -0.51 -4.07 18.86
N ARG A 93 -0.17 -3.10 19.71
CA ARG A 93 -0.79 -1.76 19.77
C ARG A 93 0.21 -0.66 19.50
N THR A 94 1.47 -0.87 19.86
CA THR A 94 2.47 0.19 19.80
C THR A 94 3.40 0.02 18.61
N PHE A 95 3.64 1.10 17.87
CA PHE A 95 4.44 1.15 16.66
C PHE A 95 5.51 2.22 16.81
N ARG A 96 6.79 1.87 16.61
CA ARG A 96 7.97 2.72 16.83
C ARG A 96 8.75 2.91 15.54
N LEU A 97 8.86 4.13 15.05
CA LEU A 97 9.71 4.51 13.93
C LEU A 97 10.88 5.30 14.48
N ALA A 98 12.12 4.90 14.25
CA ALA A 98 13.27 5.67 14.69
C ALA A 98 13.24 7.08 14.04
N LEU A 99 13.48 8.14 14.80
CA LEU A 99 13.45 9.51 14.26
C LEU A 99 14.60 9.75 13.27
N GLU A 100 15.69 9.00 13.39
CA GLU A 100 16.71 8.83 12.34
C GLU A 100 16.11 8.40 10.98
N ASP A 101 15.05 7.59 10.99
CA ASP A 101 14.34 7.20 9.76
C ASP A 101 13.42 8.31 9.25
N ALA A 102 12.82 9.09 10.15
CA ALA A 102 11.93 10.20 9.80
C ALA A 102 12.67 11.45 9.29
N GLY A 103 13.95 11.60 9.65
CA GLY A 103 14.80 12.75 9.33
C GLY A 103 14.25 14.08 9.88
N ASN A 104 14.61 15.20 9.25
CA ASN A 104 14.20 16.55 9.68
C ASN A 104 12.77 16.95 9.24
N ALA A 105 11.88 15.98 8.99
CA ALA A 105 10.53 16.27 8.53
C ALA A 105 9.70 16.92 9.65
N PRO A 106 8.96 18.03 9.38
CA PRO A 106 8.05 18.61 10.37
C PRO A 106 6.97 17.58 10.76
N LEU A 107 6.80 17.31 12.06
CA LEU A 107 5.82 16.37 12.59
C LEU A 107 4.41 16.98 12.66
N LYS A 108 3.93 17.51 11.53
CA LYS A 108 2.60 18.09 11.37
C LYS A 108 1.70 17.14 10.59
N ASP A 109 0.40 17.17 10.90
CA ASP A 109 -0.62 16.31 10.28
C ASP A 109 -0.19 14.84 10.24
N LEU A 110 0.24 14.32 11.39
CA LEU A 110 0.67 12.93 11.52
C LEU A 110 -0.49 11.97 11.19
N GLN A 111 -0.17 10.92 10.44
CA GLN A 111 -1.11 9.90 10.02
C GLN A 111 -0.47 8.53 10.07
N VAL A 112 -1.20 7.56 10.60
CA VAL A 112 -0.84 6.15 10.47
C VAL A 112 -1.64 5.58 9.33
N ARG A 113 -0.97 4.99 8.35
CA ARG A 113 -1.62 4.38 7.19
C ARG A 113 -1.22 2.92 7.03
N ALA A 114 -2.15 2.11 6.53
CA ALA A 114 -1.89 0.75 6.09
C ALA A 114 -2.80 0.42 4.91
N GLY A 115 -2.23 0.03 3.77
CA GLY A 115 -3.00 -0.43 2.60
C GLY A 115 -3.96 0.63 2.05
N GLY A 116 -3.60 1.91 2.16
CA GLY A 116 -4.42 3.06 1.79
C GLY A 116 -5.40 3.55 2.88
N ARG A 117 -5.59 2.81 3.98
CA ARG A 117 -6.48 3.18 5.10
C ARG A 117 -5.73 3.98 6.16
N ARG A 118 -6.34 5.04 6.70
CA ARG A 118 -5.85 5.75 7.89
C ARG A 118 -6.30 5.01 9.17
N LEU A 119 -5.36 4.73 10.08
CA LEU A 119 -5.58 3.94 11.30
C LEU A 119 -5.74 4.80 12.56
N ASP A 120 -5.23 6.03 12.55
CA ASP A 120 -5.13 6.93 13.71
C ASP A 120 -6.19 8.04 13.74
N ALA A 121 -7.22 7.91 12.92
CA ALA A 121 -8.39 8.78 12.95
C ALA A 121 -9.66 7.91 12.96
N PRO A 122 -10.76 8.39 13.56
CA PRO A 122 -12.08 7.86 13.25
C PRO A 122 -12.25 7.88 11.73
N ALA A 123 -12.90 6.87 11.15
CA ALA A 123 -13.18 6.87 9.73
C ALA A 123 -13.80 8.22 9.33
N ASP A 124 -13.21 8.89 8.34
CA ASP A 124 -13.64 10.20 7.88
C ASP A 124 -15.05 10.05 7.30
N THR A 125 -16.07 10.34 8.12
CA THR A 125 -17.48 10.04 7.90
C THR A 125 -18.22 11.28 7.41
N SER A 126 -17.57 12.11 6.59
CA SER A 126 -18.28 13.19 5.89
C SER A 126 -19.28 12.57 4.92
N PRO A 127 -20.60 12.72 5.14
CA PRO A 127 -21.58 12.05 4.31
C PRO A 127 -21.66 12.77 2.96
N SER A 128 -20.93 12.26 1.96
CA SER A 128 -21.24 12.60 0.57
C SER A 128 -22.55 11.88 0.21
N GLY A 129 -23.60 12.68 0.04
CA GLY A 129 -24.98 12.26 -0.04
C GLY A 129 -25.35 11.23 -1.12
N ASP A 130 -26.58 10.75 -0.95
CA ASP A 130 -27.29 9.66 -1.62
C ASP A 130 -26.85 8.24 -1.23
N ARG A 131 -27.58 7.69 -0.25
CA ARG A 131 -27.83 6.25 -0.10
C ARG A 131 -28.45 5.73 -1.41
N SER A 132 -27.63 5.48 -2.42
CA SER A 132 -28.06 4.83 -3.64
C SER A 132 -28.60 3.45 -3.27
N SER A 133 -29.89 3.20 -3.51
CA SER A 133 -30.57 1.92 -3.28
C SER A 133 -29.98 0.72 -4.05
N ILE A 134 -28.90 0.95 -4.80
CA ILE A 134 -28.14 -0.02 -5.61
C ILE A 134 -26.91 -0.54 -4.85
N ALA A 135 -26.40 0.18 -3.85
CA ALA A 135 -25.31 -0.30 -3.01
C ALA A 135 -25.70 -1.64 -2.36
N GLY A 136 -24.78 -2.62 -2.41
CA GLY A 136 -25.04 -3.97 -1.87
C GLY A 136 -25.87 -4.90 -2.75
N ARG A 137 -26.22 -4.53 -4.00
CA ARG A 137 -26.87 -5.46 -4.94
C ARG A 137 -25.84 -6.23 -5.78
N PRO A 138 -25.84 -7.58 -5.74
CA PRO A 138 -24.97 -8.36 -6.61
C PRO A 138 -25.29 -8.12 -8.09
N ALA A 139 -24.26 -7.91 -8.90
CA ALA A 139 -24.41 -7.83 -10.35
C ALA A 139 -25.02 -9.13 -10.93
N ALA A 140 -25.60 -9.06 -12.12
CA ALA A 140 -26.07 -10.26 -12.83
C ALA A 140 -24.90 -11.22 -13.10
N GLN A 141 -25.17 -12.53 -13.05
CA GLN A 141 -24.16 -13.52 -13.40
C GLN A 141 -23.81 -13.45 -14.89
N ALA A 142 -22.52 -13.50 -15.20
CA ALA A 142 -22.06 -13.70 -16.56
C ALA A 142 -22.47 -15.09 -17.10
N PRO A 143 -22.53 -15.29 -18.43
CA PRO A 143 -22.74 -16.62 -18.98
C PRO A 143 -21.63 -17.59 -18.58
N ALA A 144 -21.98 -18.85 -18.34
CA ALA A 144 -21.01 -19.89 -18.01
C ALA A 144 -19.98 -20.10 -19.14
N ASN A 145 -18.73 -20.34 -18.76
CA ASN A 145 -17.72 -20.86 -19.69
C ASN A 145 -17.96 -22.33 -19.99
N ALA A 146 -17.52 -22.79 -21.17
CA ALA A 146 -17.68 -24.19 -21.58
C ALA A 146 -16.84 -25.16 -20.73
N VAL A 147 -15.70 -24.71 -20.22
CA VAL A 147 -14.83 -25.48 -19.32
C VAL A 147 -14.89 -24.89 -17.92
N ASP A 148 -15.21 -25.74 -16.95
CA ASP A 148 -15.23 -25.39 -15.53
C ASP A 148 -13.99 -25.96 -14.82
N PRO A 149 -13.01 -25.11 -14.47
CA PRO A 149 -11.75 -25.54 -13.88
C PRO A 149 -11.87 -25.91 -12.38
N GLY A 150 -12.97 -25.57 -11.71
CA GLY A 150 -13.17 -25.90 -10.30
C GLY A 150 -13.62 -27.35 -10.04
N LYS A 151 -13.84 -28.13 -11.11
CA LYS A 151 -14.20 -29.55 -10.99
C LYS A 151 -12.97 -30.40 -10.62
N PRO A 152 -13.06 -31.29 -9.61
CA PRO A 152 -12.02 -32.26 -9.33
C PRO A 152 -11.65 -33.09 -10.55
N GLY A 153 -10.37 -33.44 -10.68
CA GLY A 153 -9.90 -34.37 -11.70
C GLY A 153 -10.07 -35.83 -11.29
N SER A 154 -9.51 -36.74 -12.10
CA SER A 154 -9.69 -38.18 -11.92
C SER A 154 -8.74 -38.82 -10.91
N TYR A 155 -7.72 -38.10 -10.41
CA TYR A 155 -6.75 -38.66 -9.48
C TYR A 155 -7.24 -38.55 -8.04
N ARG A 156 -7.08 -39.63 -7.27
CA ARG A 156 -7.02 -39.53 -5.81
C ARG A 156 -5.77 -38.75 -5.40
N THR A 157 -5.78 -38.13 -4.23
CA THR A 157 -4.65 -37.34 -3.74
C THR A 157 -3.96 -38.05 -2.56
N VAL A 158 -2.66 -37.80 -2.41
CA VAL A 158 -1.86 -38.13 -1.23
C VAL A 158 -1.28 -36.85 -0.65
N THR A 159 -1.22 -36.77 0.67
CA THR A 159 -0.67 -35.64 1.41
C THR A 159 0.49 -36.09 2.30
N GLY A 160 1.50 -35.25 2.43
CA GLY A 160 2.57 -35.42 3.41
C GLY A 160 3.39 -34.14 3.55
N GLU A 161 4.25 -34.08 4.56
CA GLU A 161 5.06 -32.91 4.86
C GLU A 161 6.55 -33.23 4.75
N TYR A 162 7.36 -32.18 4.60
CA TYR A 162 8.80 -32.27 4.84
C TYR A 162 9.31 -31.03 5.57
N THR A 163 10.36 -31.24 6.35
CA THR A 163 11.18 -30.21 6.98
C THR A 163 12.63 -30.49 6.63
N LEU A 164 13.36 -29.46 6.21
CA LEU A 164 14.80 -29.51 5.95
C LEU A 164 15.51 -28.57 6.92
N ASP A 165 16.84 -28.60 6.90
CA ASP A 165 17.65 -27.64 7.65
C ASP A 165 17.26 -26.20 7.31
N PRO A 166 17.09 -25.32 8.32
CA PRO A 166 16.73 -23.93 8.10
C PRO A 166 17.87 -23.19 7.39
N VAL A 167 17.53 -22.09 6.71
CA VAL A 167 18.45 -21.36 5.84
C VAL A 167 18.61 -19.91 6.32
N LYS A 168 19.85 -19.43 6.32
CA LYS A 168 20.16 -18.02 6.60
C LYS A 168 20.01 -17.21 5.31
N LEU A 169 19.12 -16.22 5.32
CA LEU A 169 18.93 -15.31 4.19
C LEU A 169 19.68 -13.98 4.41
N PRO A 170 20.18 -13.32 3.35
CA PRO A 170 20.79 -11.99 3.46
C PRO A 170 19.83 -10.99 4.11
N GLY A 171 20.33 -10.19 5.05
CA GLY A 171 19.54 -9.16 5.76
C GLY A 171 18.69 -9.66 6.93
N PHE A 172 18.64 -10.96 7.21
CA PHE A 172 17.80 -11.55 8.27
C PHE A 172 18.68 -12.08 9.40
N SER A 173 18.40 -11.76 10.66
CA SER A 173 19.24 -12.08 11.83
C SER A 173 19.08 -13.54 12.29
N ALA A 174 17.86 -14.08 12.24
CA ALA A 174 17.56 -15.48 12.50
C ALA A 174 17.39 -16.27 11.17
N PRO A 175 17.78 -17.56 11.12
CA PRO A 175 17.51 -18.39 9.97
C PRO A 175 15.99 -18.61 9.79
N VAL A 176 15.58 -18.84 8.55
CA VAL A 176 14.18 -19.11 8.17
C VAL A 176 13.97 -20.60 7.94
N GLU A 177 12.78 -21.07 8.22
CA GLU A 177 12.40 -22.47 8.07
C GLU A 177 12.37 -22.93 6.60
N MET A 178 12.66 -24.21 6.39
CA MET A 178 12.50 -24.90 5.10
C MET A 178 11.46 -26.01 5.26
N GLN A 179 10.20 -25.61 5.46
CA GLN A 179 9.07 -26.50 5.74
C GLN A 179 8.00 -26.39 4.66
N ALA A 180 7.35 -27.51 4.33
CA ALA A 180 6.24 -27.51 3.40
C ALA A 180 5.26 -28.68 3.56
N VAL A 181 4.03 -28.47 3.11
CA VAL A 181 3.05 -29.53 2.85
C VAL A 181 2.96 -29.83 1.35
N VAL A 182 2.98 -31.12 1.02
CA VAL A 182 2.92 -31.65 -0.35
C VAL A 182 1.59 -32.36 -0.54
N VAL A 183 0.88 -32.03 -1.61
CA VAL A 183 -0.29 -32.79 -2.08
C VAL A 183 -0.07 -33.18 -3.53
N ALA A 184 -0.21 -34.46 -3.85
CA ALA A 184 0.13 -34.99 -5.16
C ALA A 184 -0.89 -36.03 -5.66
N PRO A 185 -1.02 -36.23 -6.98
CA PRO A 185 -1.87 -37.28 -7.53
C PRO A 185 -1.30 -38.67 -7.23
N ALA A 186 -2.10 -39.49 -6.56
CA ALA A 186 -1.77 -40.86 -6.25
C ALA A 186 -1.68 -41.71 -7.53
N GLY A 187 -0.57 -42.45 -7.70
CA GLY A 187 -0.41 -43.42 -8.79
C GLY A 187 -0.32 -42.81 -10.20
N ALA A 188 -0.15 -41.49 -10.34
CA ALA A 188 0.05 -40.88 -11.64
C ALA A 188 1.40 -41.30 -12.25
N ILE A 189 1.40 -41.69 -13.52
CA ILE A 189 2.60 -42.08 -14.26
C ILE A 189 3.21 -40.86 -14.96
N GLY A 190 4.55 -40.84 -15.06
CA GLY A 190 5.30 -39.82 -15.80
C GLY A 190 5.54 -38.52 -15.01
N LYS A 191 6.14 -37.54 -15.70
CA LYS A 191 6.43 -36.23 -15.08
C LYS A 191 5.16 -35.38 -15.01
N ARG A 192 4.89 -34.78 -13.85
CA ARG A 192 3.71 -33.93 -13.61
C ARG A 192 4.12 -32.48 -13.34
N PRO A 193 3.37 -31.47 -13.84
CA PRO A 193 3.66 -30.08 -13.52
C PRO A 193 3.69 -29.81 -12.01
N LEU A 194 4.52 -28.86 -11.58
CA LEU A 194 4.65 -28.45 -10.18
C LEU A 194 3.90 -27.14 -9.94
N ALA A 195 3.08 -27.06 -8.90
CA ALA A 195 2.52 -25.82 -8.38
C ALA A 195 3.09 -25.57 -6.98
N LEU A 196 3.81 -24.45 -6.80
CA LEU A 196 4.35 -24.04 -5.51
C LEU A 196 3.53 -22.88 -4.95
N PHE A 197 3.05 -23.01 -3.72
CA PHE A 197 2.31 -22.01 -2.97
C PHE A 197 3.23 -21.37 -1.92
N LEU A 198 3.10 -20.05 -1.75
CA LEU A 198 3.77 -19.28 -0.72
C LEU A 198 2.72 -18.43 0.00
N HIS A 199 2.56 -18.64 1.30
CA HIS A 199 1.66 -17.82 2.10
C HIS A 199 2.21 -16.39 2.28
N GLY A 200 1.32 -15.46 2.61
CA GLY A 200 1.65 -14.06 2.83
C GLY A 200 2.05 -13.76 4.27
N ARG A 201 2.05 -12.46 4.61
CA ARG A 201 2.37 -12.01 5.96
C ARG A 201 1.16 -12.13 6.86
N HIS A 202 1.38 -12.75 8.00
CA HIS A 202 0.43 -12.90 9.09
C HIS A 202 1.25 -13.11 10.38
N SER A 203 0.59 -13.16 11.54
CA SER A 203 1.23 -13.56 12.79
C SER A 203 2.04 -14.86 12.62
N THR A 204 3.17 -14.97 13.31
CA THR A 204 4.11 -16.08 13.14
C THR A 204 3.93 -17.16 14.18
N CYS A 205 3.56 -16.77 15.39
CA CYS A 205 3.51 -17.63 16.56
C CYS A 205 2.19 -17.45 17.31
N TYR A 206 1.70 -18.54 17.89
CA TYR A 206 0.50 -18.56 18.72
C TYR A 206 0.71 -19.45 19.93
N LYS A 207 -0.12 -19.28 20.96
CA LYS A 207 -0.08 -20.08 22.17
C LYS A 207 -1.25 -21.06 22.16
N PRO A 208 -1.00 -22.38 22.13
CA PRO A 208 -2.09 -23.36 22.11
C PRO A 208 -3.02 -23.23 23.33
N GLY A 209 -4.34 -23.19 23.07
CA GLY A 209 -5.36 -23.02 24.11
C GLY A 209 -5.58 -21.58 24.56
N ASP A 210 -4.95 -20.61 23.89
CA ASP A 210 -5.15 -19.18 24.09
C ASP A 210 -5.64 -18.60 22.75
N ASP A 211 -6.94 -18.35 22.67
CA ASP A 211 -7.63 -17.97 21.42
C ASP A 211 -7.39 -16.51 21.03
N GLU A 212 -6.69 -15.73 21.86
CA GLU A 212 -6.37 -14.32 21.64
C GLU A 212 -4.88 -14.10 21.36
N TYR A 213 -3.99 -14.93 21.91
CA TYR A 213 -2.55 -14.73 21.79
C TYR A 213 -2.00 -15.12 20.40
N ALA A 214 -1.61 -14.11 19.62
CA ALA A 214 -0.79 -14.25 18.43
C ALA A 214 0.31 -13.18 18.42
N SER A 215 1.53 -13.54 17.99
CA SER A 215 2.66 -12.61 17.90
C SER A 215 3.41 -12.75 16.57
N GLY A 216 4.13 -11.70 16.19
CA GLY A 216 5.03 -11.66 15.04
C GLY A 216 6.48 -12.05 15.37
N GLU A 217 6.74 -12.61 16.55
CA GLU A 217 8.11 -12.93 16.97
C GLU A 217 8.70 -14.10 16.17
N TRP A 218 10.02 -14.06 15.96
CA TRP A 218 10.74 -15.17 15.36
C TRP A 218 12.18 -15.29 15.89
N PRO A 219 12.66 -16.50 16.25
CA PRO A 219 11.92 -17.76 16.38
C PRO A 219 10.80 -17.70 17.43
N CYS A 220 9.85 -18.64 17.36
CA CYS A 220 8.74 -18.65 18.31
C CYS A 220 9.23 -18.82 19.76
N PRO A 221 8.79 -17.95 20.70
CA PRO A 221 9.14 -18.06 22.11
C PRO A 221 8.75 -19.41 22.73
N THR A 222 9.41 -19.77 23.83
CA THR A 222 9.06 -20.96 24.61
C THR A 222 7.58 -20.94 25.03
N GLY A 223 6.89 -22.06 24.87
CA GLY A 223 5.45 -22.18 25.17
C GLY A 223 4.53 -21.76 24.03
N THR A 224 5.07 -21.23 22.93
CA THR A 224 4.33 -20.91 21.71
C THR A 224 4.69 -21.88 20.57
N LYS A 225 3.86 -21.93 19.53
CA LYS A 225 4.05 -22.72 18.31
C LYS A 225 3.97 -21.82 17.09
N SER A 226 4.59 -22.23 15.99
CA SER A 226 4.45 -21.51 14.71
C SER A 226 3.05 -21.73 14.12
N ILE A 227 2.42 -20.66 13.66
CA ILE A 227 1.11 -20.71 12.99
C ILE A 227 1.28 -21.46 11.65
N PRO A 228 0.51 -22.53 11.37
CA PRO A 228 0.74 -23.39 10.22
C PRO A 228 0.21 -22.79 8.90
N SER A 229 0.39 -21.49 8.66
CA SER A 229 -0.11 -20.72 7.49
C SER A 229 0.08 -21.41 6.14
N TYR A 230 1.16 -22.18 5.95
CA TYR A 230 1.40 -22.96 4.73
C TYR A 230 0.38 -24.09 4.47
N LYS A 231 -0.37 -24.54 5.49
CA LYS A 231 -1.46 -25.54 5.36
C LYS A 231 -2.77 -24.93 4.87
N GLY A 232 -2.90 -23.61 4.89
CA GLY A 232 -4.10 -22.88 4.50
C GLY A 232 -4.63 -23.12 3.09
N TYR A 233 -3.80 -23.66 2.20
CA TYR A 233 -4.12 -23.91 0.79
C TYR A 233 -4.43 -25.39 0.49
N LEU A 234 -4.65 -26.23 1.52
CA LEU A 234 -4.88 -27.66 1.33
C LEU A 234 -6.05 -27.97 0.39
N GLN A 235 -7.11 -27.14 0.37
CA GLN A 235 -8.22 -27.29 -0.56
C GLN A 235 -7.78 -27.03 -2.02
N ASP A 236 -7.06 -25.95 -2.27
CA ASP A 236 -6.52 -25.61 -3.60
C ASP A 236 -5.55 -26.69 -4.09
N GLN A 237 -4.66 -27.11 -3.20
CA GLN A 237 -3.69 -28.17 -3.44
C GLN A 237 -4.37 -29.49 -3.79
N LYS A 238 -5.44 -29.89 -3.07
CA LYS A 238 -6.21 -31.09 -3.38
C LYS A 238 -6.91 -30.99 -4.73
N LEU A 239 -7.50 -29.84 -5.07
CA LEU A 239 -8.12 -29.63 -6.38
C LEU A 239 -7.09 -29.81 -7.51
N LEU A 240 -5.97 -29.07 -7.46
CA LEU A 240 -4.91 -29.19 -8.46
C LEU A 240 -4.31 -30.61 -8.49
N ALA A 241 -4.06 -31.23 -7.34
CA ALA A 241 -3.53 -32.59 -7.28
C ALA A 241 -4.50 -33.61 -7.89
N SER A 242 -5.81 -33.47 -7.69
CA SER A 242 -6.80 -34.33 -8.34
C SER A 242 -6.82 -34.18 -9.86
N GLN A 243 -6.47 -32.98 -10.37
CA GLN A 243 -6.26 -32.67 -11.79
C GLN A 243 -4.86 -33.08 -12.28
N GLY A 244 -4.03 -33.58 -11.35
CA GLY A 244 -2.75 -34.21 -11.61
C GLY A 244 -1.56 -33.25 -11.64
N TYR A 245 -1.60 -32.18 -10.86
CA TYR A 245 -0.43 -31.36 -10.54
C TYR A 245 0.25 -31.89 -9.27
N VAL A 246 1.58 -31.88 -9.20
CA VAL A 246 2.25 -32.01 -7.90
C VAL A 246 2.20 -30.63 -7.25
N THR A 247 1.74 -30.54 -6.02
CA THR A 247 1.63 -29.27 -5.31
C THR A 247 2.49 -29.27 -4.06
N VAL A 248 3.05 -28.12 -3.73
CA VAL A 248 3.83 -27.89 -2.52
C VAL A 248 3.52 -26.51 -1.98
N SER A 249 3.19 -26.38 -0.70
CA SER A 249 2.95 -25.10 -0.04
C SER A 249 3.98 -24.91 1.06
N ILE A 250 4.76 -23.84 0.98
CA ILE A 250 5.95 -23.60 1.82
C ILE A 250 5.68 -22.57 2.91
N SER A 251 6.32 -22.75 4.07
CA SER A 251 6.25 -21.81 5.21
C SER A 251 7.24 -20.66 5.05
N ALA A 252 6.85 -19.47 5.49
CA ALA A 252 7.60 -18.22 5.42
C ALA A 252 7.44 -17.35 6.69
N ASN A 253 7.04 -17.95 7.82
CA ASN A 253 6.90 -17.27 9.10
C ASN A 253 8.23 -16.67 9.58
N GLY A 254 9.36 -17.34 9.32
CA GLY A 254 10.67 -16.78 9.64
C GLY A 254 11.03 -15.53 8.84
N ILE A 255 10.43 -15.34 7.67
CA ILE A 255 10.52 -14.07 6.95
C ILE A 255 9.54 -13.05 7.57
N ASN A 256 8.28 -13.44 7.80
CA ASN A 256 7.25 -12.56 8.39
C ASN A 256 7.71 -11.91 9.70
N GLY A 257 8.37 -12.65 10.60
CA GLY A 257 8.80 -12.12 11.90
C GLY A 257 10.04 -11.22 11.87
N GLN A 258 10.60 -10.99 10.69
CA GLN A 258 11.84 -10.21 10.49
C GLN A 258 11.73 -9.21 9.33
N ASP A 259 10.66 -9.23 8.55
CA ASP A 259 10.56 -8.47 7.29
C ASP A 259 10.42 -6.95 7.45
N PHE A 260 10.19 -6.48 8.69
CA PHE A 260 10.24 -5.06 9.03
C PHE A 260 11.63 -4.45 8.79
N ALA A 261 12.69 -5.27 8.85
CA ALA A 261 14.08 -4.84 8.65
C ALA A 261 14.50 -4.73 7.17
N ALA A 262 13.63 -5.13 6.23
CA ALA A 262 13.92 -5.13 4.81
C ALA A 262 13.18 -3.99 4.09
N GLU A 263 13.90 -3.17 3.32
CA GLU A 263 13.32 -2.06 2.54
C GLU A 263 12.19 -2.52 1.59
N ASP A 264 12.28 -3.76 1.08
CA ASP A 264 11.31 -4.36 0.15
C ASP A 264 10.23 -5.22 0.82
N GLY A 265 10.09 -5.12 2.15
CA GLY A 265 9.13 -5.94 2.92
C GLY A 265 9.43 -7.45 2.88
N GLY A 266 10.66 -7.84 2.53
CA GLY A 266 11.10 -9.22 2.43
C GLY A 266 10.76 -9.91 1.11
N ALA A 267 10.50 -9.16 0.04
CA ALA A 267 10.23 -9.72 -1.29
C ALA A 267 11.43 -10.53 -1.84
N GLN A 268 12.66 -10.00 -1.71
CA GLN A 268 13.89 -10.69 -2.11
C GLN A 268 14.16 -11.94 -1.26
N ALA A 269 13.86 -11.89 0.04
CA ALA A 269 13.96 -13.04 0.93
C ALA A 269 12.99 -14.16 0.52
N ARG A 270 11.72 -13.80 0.24
CA ARG A 270 10.70 -14.74 -0.25
C ARG A 270 11.07 -15.35 -1.61
N SER A 271 11.60 -14.55 -2.52
CA SER A 271 12.15 -15.05 -3.79
C SER A 271 13.25 -16.09 -3.58
N SER A 272 14.20 -15.78 -2.69
CA SER A 272 15.31 -16.67 -2.34
C SER A 272 14.79 -18.00 -1.76
N LEU A 273 13.82 -17.94 -0.85
CA LEU A 273 13.18 -19.11 -0.25
C LEU A 273 12.49 -19.99 -1.31
N VAL A 274 11.64 -19.40 -2.16
CA VAL A 274 10.97 -20.11 -3.27
C VAL A 274 11.98 -20.80 -4.17
N ARG A 275 13.04 -20.09 -4.59
CA ARG A 275 14.08 -20.63 -5.48
C ARG A 275 14.90 -21.74 -4.81
N GLN A 276 15.13 -21.67 -3.50
CA GLN A 276 15.75 -22.76 -2.75
C GLN A 276 14.88 -24.03 -2.72
N HIS A 277 13.57 -23.89 -2.48
CA HIS A 277 12.64 -25.03 -2.58
C HIS A 277 12.60 -25.61 -4.01
N LEU A 278 12.52 -24.77 -5.05
CA LEU A 278 12.57 -25.24 -6.45
C LEU A 278 13.90 -25.97 -6.77
N ALA A 279 15.02 -25.51 -6.21
CA ALA A 279 16.30 -26.18 -6.36
C ALA A 279 16.33 -27.57 -5.70
N ARG A 280 15.70 -27.73 -4.52
CA ARG A 280 15.50 -29.03 -3.87
C ARG A 280 14.63 -29.95 -4.73
N TRP A 281 13.50 -29.46 -5.23
CA TRP A 281 12.63 -30.21 -6.14
C TRP A 281 13.33 -30.62 -7.44
N ALA A 282 14.16 -29.76 -8.03
CA ALA A 282 14.99 -30.12 -9.19
C ALA A 282 16.02 -31.21 -8.85
N GLY A 283 16.60 -31.16 -7.65
CA GLY A 283 17.47 -32.21 -7.11
C GLY A 283 16.73 -33.54 -6.96
N TRP A 284 15.60 -33.54 -6.26
CA TRP A 284 14.77 -34.73 -6.02
C TRP A 284 14.19 -35.33 -7.30
N ALA A 285 13.81 -34.51 -8.28
CA ALA A 285 13.38 -35.00 -9.59
C ALA A 285 14.52 -35.74 -10.31
N SER A 286 15.77 -35.31 -10.10
CA SER A 286 16.96 -35.94 -10.72
C SER A 286 17.41 -37.18 -9.94
N GLN A 287 17.34 -37.15 -8.61
CA GLN A 287 17.75 -38.22 -7.70
C GLN A 287 16.64 -38.53 -6.68
N PRO A 288 15.57 -39.26 -7.06
CA PRO A 288 14.40 -39.47 -6.20
C PRO A 288 14.69 -40.15 -4.86
N ALA A 289 15.74 -40.98 -4.79
CA ALA A 289 16.12 -41.68 -3.56
C ALA A 289 16.55 -40.71 -2.44
N SER A 290 17.03 -39.51 -2.79
CA SER A 290 17.44 -38.48 -1.82
C SER A 290 16.28 -37.65 -1.26
N ALA A 291 15.05 -37.87 -1.77
CA ALA A 291 13.92 -37.03 -1.44
C ALA A 291 13.24 -37.45 -0.11
N PRO A 292 12.65 -36.50 0.63
CA PRO A 292 11.80 -36.81 1.78
C PRO A 292 10.70 -37.81 1.43
N ALA A 293 10.22 -38.55 2.44
CA ALA A 293 9.22 -39.61 2.22
C ALA A 293 7.95 -39.11 1.50
N ALA A 294 7.45 -37.91 1.84
CA ALA A 294 6.31 -37.29 1.18
C ALA A 294 6.55 -37.08 -0.34
N VAL A 295 7.76 -36.64 -0.71
CA VAL A 295 8.15 -36.40 -2.11
C VAL A 295 8.38 -37.72 -2.86
N ARG A 296 8.93 -38.75 -2.22
CA ARG A 296 9.11 -40.08 -2.83
C ARG A 296 7.78 -40.77 -3.18
N LYS A 297 6.72 -40.47 -2.43
CA LYS A 297 5.35 -40.96 -2.71
C LYS A 297 4.64 -40.17 -3.83
N ALA A 298 5.16 -39.00 -4.19
CA ALA A 298 4.63 -38.20 -5.29
C ALA A 298 5.22 -38.68 -6.64
N PRO A 299 4.51 -38.52 -7.77
CA PRO A 299 5.12 -38.68 -9.07
C PRO A 299 6.20 -37.63 -9.29
N LYS A 300 7.11 -37.91 -10.23
CA LYS A 300 8.23 -37.02 -10.56
C LYS A 300 7.71 -35.64 -10.99
N ALA A 301 8.17 -34.58 -10.33
CA ALA A 301 7.86 -33.21 -10.72
C ALA A 301 8.54 -32.82 -12.04
N ASP A 302 7.83 -32.05 -12.86
CA ASP A 302 8.28 -31.47 -14.12
C ASP A 302 8.65 -30.00 -13.92
N LEU A 303 9.92 -29.74 -13.63
CA LEU A 303 10.41 -28.39 -13.37
C LEU A 303 10.42 -27.49 -14.64
N SER A 304 10.14 -28.03 -15.83
CA SER A 304 9.90 -27.21 -17.03
C SER A 304 8.50 -26.56 -17.08
N ARG A 305 7.62 -26.98 -16.15
CA ARG A 305 6.22 -26.58 -16.04
C ARG A 305 5.88 -26.24 -14.60
N VAL A 306 6.37 -25.09 -14.13
CA VAL A 306 6.13 -24.57 -12.78
C VAL A 306 5.07 -23.47 -12.79
N LEU A 307 4.05 -23.61 -11.93
CA LEU A 307 3.17 -22.52 -11.50
C LEU A 307 3.65 -22.04 -10.13
N LEU A 308 3.71 -20.73 -9.92
CA LEU A 308 3.84 -20.16 -8.57
C LEU A 308 2.52 -19.52 -8.16
N VAL A 309 2.10 -19.76 -6.93
CA VAL A 309 0.92 -19.16 -6.31
C VAL A 309 1.39 -18.44 -5.06
N GLY A 310 1.05 -17.17 -4.89
CA GLY A 310 1.43 -16.39 -3.73
C GLY A 310 0.28 -15.54 -3.23
N HIS A 311 0.14 -15.43 -1.91
CA HIS A 311 -0.89 -14.62 -1.26
C HIS A 311 -0.25 -13.40 -0.58
N SER A 312 -0.84 -12.22 -0.71
CA SER A 312 -0.39 -10.99 -0.04
C SER A 312 1.10 -10.69 -0.33
N ARG A 313 1.99 -10.48 0.65
CA ARG A 313 3.46 -10.40 0.44
C ARG A 313 4.07 -11.63 -0.21
N GLY A 314 3.44 -12.79 -0.06
CA GLY A 314 3.79 -14.01 -0.78
C GLY A 314 3.55 -13.89 -2.29
N GLY A 315 2.54 -13.12 -2.70
CA GLY A 315 2.29 -12.75 -4.10
C GLY A 315 3.45 -11.95 -4.70
N GLU A 316 3.89 -10.90 -4.02
CA GLU A 316 5.09 -10.14 -4.43
C GLU A 316 6.34 -11.02 -4.44
N GLY A 317 6.49 -11.89 -3.43
CA GLY A 317 7.57 -12.85 -3.33
C GLY A 317 7.66 -13.82 -4.51
N VAL A 318 6.54 -14.39 -4.98
CA VAL A 318 6.53 -15.28 -6.15
C VAL A 318 6.72 -14.53 -7.46
N ASN A 319 6.24 -13.28 -7.57
CA ASN A 319 6.56 -12.41 -8.70
C ASN A 319 8.07 -12.11 -8.75
N ARG A 320 8.69 -11.79 -7.60
CA ARG A 320 10.14 -11.61 -7.49
C ARG A 320 10.91 -12.90 -7.81
N ALA A 321 10.43 -14.07 -7.37
CA ALA A 321 11.02 -15.37 -7.74
C ALA A 321 11.00 -15.62 -9.25
N ALA A 322 9.90 -15.24 -9.91
CA ALA A 322 9.77 -15.30 -11.36
C ALA A 322 10.74 -14.34 -12.06
N MET A 323 10.85 -13.10 -11.57
CA MET A 323 11.83 -12.13 -12.07
C MET A 323 13.26 -12.64 -11.90
N ASP A 324 13.67 -13.04 -10.70
CA ASP A 324 15.04 -13.43 -10.39
C ASP A 324 15.46 -14.73 -11.10
N SER A 325 14.50 -15.58 -11.46
CA SER A 325 14.75 -16.77 -12.29
C SER A 325 15.09 -16.42 -13.75
N LEU A 326 14.65 -15.26 -14.25
CA LEU A 326 14.94 -14.76 -15.59
C LEU A 326 16.10 -13.74 -15.59
N TYR A 327 16.15 -12.90 -14.57
CA TYR A 327 17.02 -11.73 -14.40
C TYR A 327 17.67 -11.79 -13.02
N PRO A 328 18.77 -12.53 -12.84
CA PRO A 328 19.36 -12.82 -11.53
C PRO A 328 19.62 -11.58 -10.67
N ALA A 329 19.35 -11.71 -9.37
CA ALA A 329 19.59 -10.66 -8.38
C ALA A 329 21.10 -10.47 -8.10
N PRO A 330 21.51 -9.31 -7.54
CA PRO A 330 22.86 -9.13 -7.05
C PRO A 330 23.23 -10.19 -6.01
N ALA A 331 24.42 -10.79 -6.13
CA ALA A 331 24.85 -11.90 -5.28
C ALA A 331 24.91 -11.58 -3.77
N ALA A 332 25.01 -10.30 -3.39
CA ALA A 332 24.97 -9.85 -2.01
C ALA A 332 23.56 -9.89 -1.40
N GLN A 333 22.53 -9.79 -2.24
CA GLN A 333 21.12 -9.77 -1.84
C GLN A 333 20.43 -11.13 -2.08
N ASP A 334 20.99 -11.97 -2.96
CA ASP A 334 20.39 -13.25 -3.34
C ASP A 334 20.76 -14.39 -2.36
N GLY A 335 19.75 -14.93 -1.69
CA GLY A 335 19.90 -16.13 -0.84
C GLY A 335 20.02 -17.43 -1.63
N TYR A 336 19.72 -17.43 -2.94
CA TYR A 336 19.92 -18.59 -3.82
C TYR A 336 21.00 -18.36 -4.87
N LYS A 337 22.11 -19.09 -4.76
CA LYS A 337 23.29 -18.94 -5.65
C LYS A 337 23.44 -20.01 -6.72
N GLY A 338 22.52 -20.99 -6.75
CA GLY A 338 22.60 -22.12 -7.69
C GLY A 338 22.09 -21.79 -9.10
N PRO A 339 22.32 -22.69 -10.07
CA PRO A 339 21.77 -22.53 -11.42
C PRO A 339 20.24 -22.67 -11.42
N VAL A 340 19.55 -21.88 -12.24
CA VAL A 340 18.10 -22.01 -12.45
C VAL A 340 17.83 -23.27 -13.29
N ARG A 341 17.22 -24.29 -12.68
CA ARG A 341 16.91 -25.59 -13.30
C ARG A 341 15.40 -25.80 -13.48
N TRP A 342 14.66 -24.72 -13.60
CA TRP A 342 13.21 -24.70 -13.73
C TRP A 342 12.77 -23.63 -14.73
N LYS A 343 11.50 -23.72 -15.14
CA LYS A 343 10.83 -22.72 -15.95
C LYS A 343 9.48 -22.40 -15.32
N ILE A 344 9.37 -21.18 -14.81
CA ILE A 344 8.11 -20.62 -14.31
C ILE A 344 7.28 -20.25 -15.53
N ARG A 345 6.11 -20.88 -15.65
CA ARG A 345 5.21 -20.77 -16.80
C ARG A 345 4.03 -19.84 -16.53
N GLY A 346 3.77 -19.54 -15.27
CA GLY A 346 2.84 -18.49 -14.85
C GLY A 346 2.86 -18.29 -13.34
N THR A 347 2.22 -17.21 -12.90
CA THR A 347 1.98 -16.89 -11.50
C THR A 347 0.49 -16.69 -11.23
N VAL A 348 0.06 -16.99 -10.00
CA VAL A 348 -1.22 -16.57 -9.44
C VAL A 348 -0.93 -15.74 -8.20
N LEU A 349 -1.45 -14.52 -8.17
CA LEU A 349 -1.19 -13.56 -7.11
C LEU A 349 -2.52 -13.27 -6.42
N ILE A 350 -2.68 -13.68 -5.17
CA ILE A 350 -3.92 -13.51 -4.40
C ILE A 350 -3.73 -12.28 -3.51
N GLY A 351 -4.59 -11.27 -3.63
CA GLY A 351 -4.51 -10.01 -2.86
C GLY A 351 -3.08 -9.48 -2.65
N PRO A 352 -2.21 -9.41 -3.68
CA PRO A 352 -0.77 -9.26 -3.44
C PRO A 352 -0.36 -7.83 -3.07
N THR A 353 0.70 -7.69 -2.27
CA THR A 353 1.45 -6.41 -2.21
C THR A 353 2.18 -6.12 -3.50
N VAL A 354 2.62 -4.87 -3.68
CA VAL A 354 3.47 -4.47 -4.79
C VAL A 354 4.38 -3.31 -4.41
N PHE A 355 5.08 -3.43 -3.28
CA PHE A 355 5.90 -2.35 -2.71
C PHE A 355 6.94 -1.80 -3.69
N GLY A 356 7.53 -2.66 -4.53
CA GLY A 356 8.47 -2.19 -5.56
C GLY A 356 7.83 -1.68 -6.86
N GLN A 357 6.53 -1.91 -7.06
CA GLN A 357 5.83 -1.73 -8.35
C GLN A 357 6.57 -2.33 -9.56
N ASN A 358 7.08 -3.57 -9.38
CA ASN A 358 7.97 -4.26 -10.31
C ASN A 358 7.39 -5.58 -10.85
N PRO A 359 6.31 -5.53 -11.66
CA PRO A 359 5.71 -6.75 -12.20
C PRO A 359 6.60 -7.40 -13.27
N VAL A 360 6.68 -8.74 -13.27
CA VAL A 360 7.46 -9.49 -14.28
C VAL A 360 6.67 -9.67 -15.59
N ALA A 361 6.89 -8.77 -16.55
CA ALA A 361 6.14 -8.71 -17.82
C ALA A 361 6.33 -9.93 -18.77
N ASP A 362 7.31 -10.80 -18.52
CA ASP A 362 7.63 -11.97 -19.37
C ASP A 362 7.16 -13.31 -18.79
N VAL A 363 6.33 -13.27 -17.75
CA VAL A 363 5.71 -14.46 -17.15
C VAL A 363 4.21 -14.21 -17.01
N PRO A 364 3.33 -15.03 -17.63
CA PRO A 364 1.89 -14.85 -17.49
C PRO A 364 1.44 -14.80 -16.04
N SER A 365 0.49 -13.93 -15.70
CA SER A 365 -0.04 -13.81 -14.34
C SER A 365 -1.57 -13.74 -14.32
N ALA A 366 -2.15 -14.23 -13.23
CA ALA A 366 -3.53 -13.97 -12.85
C ALA A 366 -3.56 -13.43 -11.42
N THR A 367 -4.02 -12.20 -11.24
CA THR A 367 -4.11 -11.53 -9.95
C THR A 367 -5.55 -11.55 -9.46
N ILE A 368 -5.82 -12.21 -8.33
CA ILE A 368 -7.11 -12.18 -7.65
C ILE A 368 -7.15 -10.95 -6.74
N LEU A 369 -8.16 -10.11 -6.94
CA LEU A 369 -8.41 -8.89 -6.15
C LEU A 369 -9.66 -9.11 -5.28
N PRO A 370 -9.53 -9.32 -3.96
CA PRO A 370 -10.68 -9.52 -3.07
C PRO A 370 -11.47 -8.22 -2.88
N GLY A 371 -12.73 -8.15 -3.30
CA GLY A 371 -13.47 -6.88 -3.33
C GLY A 371 -13.79 -6.26 -1.95
N CYS A 372 -13.58 -7.01 -0.87
CA CYS A 372 -13.70 -6.60 0.53
C CYS A 372 -12.42 -6.95 1.30
N ASP A 373 -11.27 -6.81 0.63
CA ASP A 373 -9.94 -6.83 1.23
C ASP A 373 -9.83 -5.65 2.21
N GLY A 374 -9.67 -5.94 3.50
CA GLY A 374 -9.46 -4.95 4.55
C GLY A 374 -7.99 -4.84 4.98
N ASP A 375 -7.15 -5.77 4.55
CA ASP A 375 -5.71 -5.74 4.77
C ASP A 375 -5.02 -4.89 3.68
N VAL A 376 -5.04 -5.33 2.43
CA VAL A 376 -4.55 -4.61 1.24
C VAL A 376 -5.71 -3.87 0.57
N SER A 377 -6.32 -2.94 1.31
CA SER A 377 -7.62 -2.36 0.97
C SER A 377 -7.66 -1.49 -0.30
N ASP A 378 -6.50 -1.01 -0.77
CA ASP A 378 -6.37 -0.27 -2.03
C ASP A 378 -6.31 -1.18 -3.28
N LEU A 379 -6.25 -2.51 -3.07
CA LEU A 379 -6.14 -3.52 -4.11
C LEU A 379 -4.99 -3.28 -5.10
N GLN A 380 -3.85 -2.83 -4.56
CA GLN A 380 -2.63 -2.52 -5.33
C GLN A 380 -2.14 -3.65 -6.25
N GLY A 381 -2.60 -4.89 -6.05
CA GLY A 381 -2.37 -6.00 -6.98
C GLY A 381 -2.76 -5.74 -8.45
N GLU A 382 -3.65 -4.79 -8.74
CA GLU A 382 -3.97 -4.37 -10.12
C GLU A 382 -2.72 -3.88 -10.89
N VAL A 383 -1.69 -3.38 -10.19
CA VAL A 383 -0.41 -2.97 -10.79
C VAL A 383 0.32 -4.15 -11.46
N TYR A 384 0.08 -5.40 -11.07
CA TYR A 384 0.63 -6.57 -11.77
C TYR A 384 0.05 -6.80 -13.17
N VAL A 385 -1.04 -6.10 -13.50
CA VAL A 385 -1.63 -6.06 -14.83
C VAL A 385 -1.19 -4.78 -15.51
N ASP A 386 -1.52 -3.64 -14.90
CA ASP A 386 -1.30 -2.33 -15.50
C ASP A 386 0.18 -1.99 -15.72
N GLY A 387 1.02 -2.31 -14.74
CA GLY A 387 2.45 -2.02 -14.76
C GLY A 387 3.25 -2.87 -15.74
N THR A 388 2.65 -3.85 -16.42
CA THR A 388 3.34 -4.65 -17.45
C THR A 388 3.29 -4.01 -18.84
N ARG A 389 2.44 -2.99 -19.02
CA ARG A 389 2.29 -2.27 -20.30
C ARG A 389 3.61 -1.61 -20.71
N GLY A 390 4.11 -1.97 -21.89
CA GLY A 390 5.29 -1.32 -22.46
C GLY A 390 6.62 -1.66 -21.79
N ILE A 391 6.63 -2.55 -20.79
CA ILE A 391 7.86 -2.99 -20.08
C ILE A 391 8.64 -4.05 -20.88
N SER A 392 7.96 -4.86 -21.70
CA SER A 392 8.57 -5.89 -22.53
C SER A 392 7.74 -6.10 -23.82
N ASN A 393 7.88 -7.27 -24.46
CA ASN A 393 7.24 -7.64 -25.72
C ASN A 393 5.70 -7.79 -25.66
N GLY A 394 5.10 -7.83 -24.47
CA GLY A 394 3.63 -7.89 -24.29
C GLY A 394 2.97 -9.22 -24.67
N THR A 395 3.74 -10.30 -24.87
CA THR A 395 3.18 -11.60 -25.29
C THR A 395 2.59 -12.43 -24.14
N ALA A 396 2.99 -12.15 -22.89
CA ALA A 396 2.41 -12.79 -21.71
C ALA A 396 1.00 -12.24 -21.42
N LEU A 397 0.08 -13.09 -20.98
CA LEU A 397 -1.23 -12.66 -20.50
C LEU A 397 -1.10 -12.25 -19.04
N HIS A 398 -1.50 -11.03 -18.71
CA HIS A 398 -1.64 -10.57 -17.33
C HIS A 398 -3.10 -10.25 -17.07
N SER A 399 -3.71 -10.98 -16.15
CA SER A 399 -5.13 -10.93 -15.84
C SER A 399 -5.34 -10.34 -14.45
N ALA A 400 -6.35 -9.50 -14.30
CA ALA A 400 -6.92 -9.19 -12.99
C ALA A 400 -8.31 -9.82 -12.88
N VAL A 401 -8.57 -10.36 -11.70
CA VAL A 401 -9.71 -11.18 -11.34
C VAL A 401 -10.35 -10.57 -10.10
N TYR A 402 -11.23 -9.59 -10.31
CA TYR A 402 -11.95 -8.92 -9.23
C TYR A 402 -13.05 -9.82 -8.69
N MET A 403 -12.99 -10.16 -7.41
CA MET A 403 -13.95 -11.05 -6.74
C MET A 403 -14.79 -10.25 -5.75
N VAL A 404 -15.99 -9.83 -6.20
CA VAL A 404 -16.90 -9.02 -5.39
C VAL A 404 -17.23 -9.76 -4.09
N GLY A 405 -17.10 -9.08 -2.95
CA GLY A 405 -17.46 -9.62 -1.64
C GLY A 405 -16.44 -10.56 -1.02
N ALA A 406 -15.31 -10.82 -1.68
CA ALA A 406 -14.24 -11.63 -1.11
C ALA A 406 -13.36 -10.80 -0.17
N ASN A 407 -12.98 -11.44 0.91
CA ASN A 407 -12.12 -10.97 1.97
C ASN A 407 -10.67 -11.42 1.74
N HIS A 408 -9.69 -10.71 2.29
CA HIS A 408 -8.29 -11.05 2.11
C HIS A 408 -7.94 -12.38 2.77
N ASN A 409 -8.28 -12.53 4.05
CA ASN A 409 -7.84 -13.66 4.86
C ASN A 409 -8.45 -14.99 4.41
N PHE A 410 -9.68 -14.96 3.90
CA PHE A 410 -10.46 -16.18 3.63
C PHE A 410 -9.98 -17.00 2.42
N PHE A 411 -8.87 -16.62 1.78
CA PHE A 411 -8.16 -17.49 0.84
C PHE A 411 -7.18 -18.46 1.53
N ASN A 412 -6.95 -18.30 2.84
CA ASN A 412 -6.11 -19.18 3.66
C ASN A 412 -6.91 -19.68 4.86
N SER A 413 -7.12 -21.00 4.96
CA SER A 413 -7.97 -21.55 6.04
C SER A 413 -7.39 -21.37 7.44
N GLU A 414 -6.08 -21.15 7.56
CA GLU A 414 -5.42 -20.86 8.86
C GLU A 414 -5.57 -19.40 9.27
N TRP A 415 -6.10 -18.54 8.41
CA TRP A 415 -6.39 -17.12 8.69
C TRP A 415 -7.91 -16.87 8.75
N THR A 416 -8.70 -17.93 8.61
CA THR A 416 -10.15 -17.87 8.52
C THR A 416 -10.78 -18.29 9.85
N PRO A 417 -11.60 -17.42 10.48
CA PRO A 417 -12.31 -17.76 11.71
C PRO A 417 -13.15 -19.03 11.58
N GLY A 418 -13.06 -19.90 12.58
CA GLY A 418 -13.80 -21.17 12.65
C GLY A 418 -13.16 -22.35 11.90
N THR A 419 -12.07 -22.15 11.17
CA THR A 419 -11.32 -23.24 10.51
C THR A 419 -9.85 -23.32 10.87
N SER A 420 -9.27 -22.24 11.40
CA SER A 420 -7.86 -22.09 11.73
C SER A 420 -7.45 -22.84 13.00
N GLU A 421 -6.19 -23.28 13.06
CA GLU A 421 -5.59 -23.84 14.29
C GLU A 421 -5.14 -22.76 15.29
N ALA A 422 -4.99 -21.51 14.85
CA ALA A 422 -4.48 -20.37 15.61
C ALA A 422 -5.46 -19.18 15.54
N PRO A 423 -5.31 -18.15 16.41
CA PRO A 423 -6.14 -16.95 16.36
C PRO A 423 -6.15 -16.33 14.95
N SER A 424 -7.33 -15.96 14.50
CA SER A 424 -7.59 -15.48 13.13
C SER A 424 -8.76 -14.51 13.12
N TRP A 425 -8.89 -13.71 12.07
CA TRP A 425 -9.87 -12.61 12.03
C TRP A 425 -10.40 -12.35 10.62
N ASP A 426 -11.58 -11.72 10.56
CA ASP A 426 -12.06 -11.05 9.36
C ASP A 426 -11.34 -9.69 9.26
N ASP A 427 -10.51 -9.50 8.23
CA ASP A 427 -9.75 -8.26 8.06
C ASP A 427 -10.60 -7.08 7.58
N PHE A 428 -11.84 -7.31 7.14
CA PHE A 428 -12.74 -6.19 6.85
C PHE A 428 -13.38 -5.68 8.14
N TRP A 429 -13.03 -4.46 8.52
CA TRP A 429 -13.49 -3.88 9.78
C TRP A 429 -15.00 -3.61 9.78
N GLU A 430 -15.68 -4.09 10.82
CA GLU A 430 -17.11 -3.85 11.07
C GLU A 430 -17.30 -2.63 11.96
N ASP A 431 -18.38 -1.88 11.69
CA ASP A 431 -18.89 -0.82 12.54
C ASP A 431 -20.35 -1.16 12.84
N GLU A 432 -20.65 -1.47 14.12
CA GLU A 432 -21.99 -1.91 14.51
C GLU A 432 -23.04 -0.81 14.34
N GLU A 433 -22.64 0.45 14.48
CA GLU A 433 -23.51 1.61 14.29
C GLU A 433 -23.64 1.97 12.80
N GLN A 434 -22.59 1.71 12.00
CA GLN A 434 -22.52 2.04 10.58
C GLN A 434 -22.04 0.88 9.71
N ARG A 435 -22.88 -0.16 9.61
CA ARG A 435 -22.59 -1.34 8.80
C ARG A 435 -22.36 -1.00 7.32
N ASP A 436 -21.31 -1.57 6.75
CA ASP A 436 -20.99 -1.39 5.33
C ASP A 436 -21.99 -2.15 4.44
N PRO A 437 -22.61 -1.51 3.44
CA PRO A 437 -23.66 -2.14 2.63
C PRO A 437 -23.15 -3.23 1.69
N VAL A 438 -21.84 -3.35 1.47
CA VAL A 438 -21.22 -4.27 0.52
C VAL A 438 -20.46 -5.40 1.22
N CYS A 439 -19.75 -5.07 2.29
CA CYS A 439 -18.69 -5.90 2.85
C CYS A 439 -18.94 -6.36 4.28
N SER A 440 -19.89 -5.76 5.01
CA SER A 440 -20.32 -6.29 6.31
C SER A 440 -20.91 -7.70 6.15
N THR A 441 -20.69 -8.53 7.17
CA THR A 441 -21.10 -9.93 7.24
C THR A 441 -22.60 -10.09 7.07
N GLY A 442 -23.03 -11.00 6.20
CA GLY A 442 -24.45 -11.25 5.93
C GLY A 442 -25.12 -10.26 4.98
N THR A 443 -24.40 -9.27 4.44
CA THR A 443 -24.87 -8.50 3.28
C THR A 443 -24.93 -9.39 2.03
N ALA A 444 -25.75 -9.01 1.04
CA ALA A 444 -26.00 -9.85 -0.13
C ALA A 444 -24.78 -10.02 -1.06
N THR A 445 -23.83 -9.08 -1.01
CA THR A 445 -22.59 -9.13 -1.79
C THR A 445 -21.46 -9.87 -1.08
N ARG A 446 -21.44 -9.88 0.26
CA ARG A 446 -20.39 -10.53 1.06
C ARG A 446 -20.42 -12.05 0.88
N LEU A 447 -19.28 -12.64 0.53
CA LEU A 447 -19.14 -14.08 0.35
C LEU A 447 -18.80 -14.77 1.68
N THR A 448 -19.32 -15.97 1.90
CA THR A 448 -18.89 -16.81 3.03
C THR A 448 -17.48 -17.37 2.79
N ALA A 449 -16.76 -17.74 3.85
CA ALA A 449 -15.42 -18.35 3.73
C ALA A 449 -15.38 -19.51 2.72
N ASP A 450 -16.30 -20.48 2.83
CA ASP A 450 -16.38 -21.61 1.90
C ASP A 450 -16.57 -21.18 0.44
N GLN A 451 -17.39 -20.15 0.19
CA GLN A 451 -17.61 -19.62 -1.16
C GLN A 451 -16.33 -19.00 -1.72
N GLN A 452 -15.57 -18.30 -0.87
CA GLN A 452 -14.30 -17.68 -1.22
C GLN A 452 -13.21 -18.72 -1.50
N HIS A 453 -13.04 -19.73 -0.64
CA HIS A 453 -12.13 -20.86 -0.89
C HIS A 453 -12.46 -21.58 -2.20
N LYS A 454 -13.76 -21.84 -2.47
CA LYS A 454 -14.18 -22.51 -3.70
C LYS A 454 -13.93 -21.66 -4.95
N ALA A 455 -14.20 -20.36 -4.87
CA ALA A 455 -13.93 -19.43 -5.96
C ALA A 455 -12.43 -19.25 -6.21
N GLY A 456 -11.62 -19.08 -5.15
CA GLY A 456 -10.17 -19.03 -5.20
C GLY A 456 -9.57 -20.26 -5.88
N ALA A 457 -9.90 -21.45 -5.38
CA ALA A 457 -9.47 -22.72 -5.96
C ALA A 457 -9.80 -22.83 -7.46
N THR A 458 -11.00 -22.38 -7.85
CA THR A 458 -11.47 -22.41 -9.24
C THR A 458 -10.62 -21.53 -10.15
N TYR A 459 -10.28 -20.30 -9.74
CA TYR A 459 -9.48 -19.38 -10.55
C TYR A 459 -7.98 -19.68 -10.51
N ILE A 460 -7.46 -20.26 -9.42
CA ILE A 460 -6.12 -20.86 -9.37
C ILE A 460 -6.03 -22.01 -10.39
N ALA A 461 -7.02 -22.90 -10.43
CA ALA A 461 -7.09 -23.98 -11.40
C ALA A 461 -7.25 -23.48 -12.85
N ALA A 462 -7.98 -22.38 -13.07
CA ALA A 462 -8.08 -21.73 -14.38
C ALA A 462 -6.69 -21.28 -14.88
N ALA A 463 -5.94 -20.59 -14.02
CA ALA A 463 -4.58 -20.13 -14.34
C ALA A 463 -3.62 -21.31 -14.57
N ALA A 464 -3.68 -22.35 -13.74
CA ALA A 464 -2.88 -23.56 -13.90
C ALA A 464 -3.13 -24.22 -15.28
N ARG A 465 -4.40 -24.40 -15.65
CA ARG A 465 -4.79 -24.97 -16.95
C ARG A 465 -4.35 -24.11 -18.12
N LEU A 466 -4.46 -22.79 -18.02
CA LEU A 466 -4.07 -21.88 -19.11
C LEU A 466 -2.55 -21.81 -19.27
N PHE A 467 -1.82 -21.45 -18.20
CA PHE A 467 -0.41 -21.11 -18.27
C PHE A 467 0.50 -22.33 -18.31
N VAL A 468 0.13 -23.38 -17.58
CA VAL A 468 0.96 -24.59 -17.43
C VAL A 468 0.43 -25.74 -18.28
N GLY A 469 -0.90 -25.90 -18.31
CA GLY A 469 -1.57 -26.92 -19.12
C GLY A 469 -1.70 -26.58 -20.62
N GLY A 470 -1.66 -25.28 -20.98
CA GLY A 470 -1.84 -24.83 -22.37
C GLY A 470 -3.29 -24.93 -22.88
N ASP A 471 -4.28 -25.02 -21.99
CA ASP A 471 -5.68 -25.16 -22.35
C ASP A 471 -6.34 -23.79 -22.60
N ASP A 472 -6.30 -23.30 -23.84
CA ASP A 472 -6.88 -21.97 -24.18
C ASP A 472 -8.41 -21.92 -23.99
N LYS A 473 -9.11 -23.05 -23.79
CA LYS A 473 -10.57 -23.08 -23.54
C LYS A 473 -10.96 -22.44 -22.20
N VAL A 474 -10.03 -22.30 -21.26
CA VAL A 474 -10.25 -21.59 -19.99
C VAL A 474 -9.94 -20.10 -20.08
N ARG A 475 -9.24 -19.63 -21.13
CA ARG A 475 -8.89 -18.21 -21.33
C ARG A 475 -10.07 -17.24 -21.16
N PRO A 476 -11.30 -17.52 -21.65
CA PRO A 476 -12.44 -16.62 -21.45
C PRO A 476 -12.78 -16.30 -20.00
N LEU A 477 -12.32 -17.11 -19.04
CA LEU A 477 -12.47 -16.85 -17.61
C LEU A 477 -11.48 -15.79 -17.12
N LEU A 478 -10.34 -15.61 -17.77
CA LEU A 478 -9.21 -14.79 -17.29
C LEU A 478 -8.92 -13.58 -18.18
N ASP A 479 -9.53 -13.46 -19.36
CA ASP A 479 -9.12 -12.46 -20.34
C ASP A 479 -10.11 -11.32 -20.54
N GLY A 480 -11.15 -11.17 -19.70
CA GLY A 480 -12.17 -10.14 -19.88
C GLY A 480 -13.22 -10.42 -20.96
N THR A 481 -13.36 -11.68 -21.40
CA THR A 481 -14.49 -12.09 -22.27
C THR A 481 -15.85 -12.02 -21.58
N GLY A 482 -15.90 -11.90 -20.25
CA GLY A 482 -17.15 -11.86 -19.49
C GLY A 482 -17.82 -13.24 -19.40
N LYS A 483 -17.04 -14.26 -19.04
CA LYS A 483 -17.53 -15.60 -18.72
C LYS A 483 -17.28 -15.92 -17.25
N ARG A 484 -18.19 -16.68 -16.62
CA ARG A 484 -18.01 -17.19 -15.25
C ARG A 484 -17.66 -18.68 -15.25
N ALA A 485 -17.03 -19.12 -14.16
CA ALA A 485 -16.85 -20.53 -13.84
C ALA A 485 -17.98 -20.99 -12.90
N PRO A 486 -18.81 -21.99 -13.26
CA PRO A 486 -19.89 -22.47 -12.39
C PRO A 486 -19.44 -22.97 -11.01
N SER A 487 -18.26 -23.56 -10.91
CA SER A 487 -17.75 -23.98 -9.60
C SER A 487 -17.50 -22.81 -8.64
N ALA A 488 -17.32 -21.58 -9.13
CA ALA A 488 -17.18 -20.40 -8.29
C ALA A 488 -18.52 -19.79 -7.84
N ASP A 489 -19.68 -20.30 -8.28
CA ASP A 489 -20.97 -19.77 -7.84
C ASP A 489 -21.12 -19.90 -6.31
N PRO A 490 -21.68 -18.87 -5.62
CA PRO A 490 -22.35 -17.69 -6.16
C PRO A 490 -21.43 -16.48 -6.42
N ALA A 491 -20.11 -16.59 -6.32
CA ALA A 491 -19.20 -15.46 -6.45
C ALA A 491 -19.38 -14.70 -7.78
N ARG A 492 -19.41 -13.37 -7.69
CA ARG A 492 -19.39 -12.49 -8.86
C ARG A 492 -17.95 -12.11 -9.17
N VAL A 493 -17.42 -12.76 -10.20
CA VAL A 493 -16.04 -12.56 -10.63
C VAL A 493 -16.01 -11.86 -11.98
N LEU A 494 -15.27 -10.76 -12.03
CA LEU A 494 -15.06 -9.96 -13.23
C LEU A 494 -13.58 -10.02 -13.58
N THR A 495 -13.28 -10.07 -14.88
CA THR A 495 -11.90 -10.10 -15.34
C THR A 495 -11.64 -9.06 -16.41
N HIS A 496 -10.39 -8.63 -16.49
CA HIS A 496 -9.80 -7.95 -17.63
C HIS A 496 -8.34 -8.34 -17.74
N ALA A 497 -7.71 -8.06 -18.87
CA ALA A 497 -6.32 -8.42 -19.07
C ALA A 497 -5.58 -7.49 -20.01
N VAL A 498 -4.25 -7.52 -19.90
CA VAL A 498 -3.32 -7.00 -20.92
C VAL A 498 -2.46 -8.13 -21.49
N GLY A 499 -1.76 -7.83 -22.58
CA GLY A 499 -0.90 -8.77 -23.30
C GLY A 499 -1.64 -9.92 -24.00
N ALA A 500 -0.95 -11.05 -24.19
CA ALA A 500 -1.32 -12.13 -25.12
C ALA A 500 -1.48 -11.63 -26.57
N ARG A 501 -2.64 -11.84 -27.21
CA ARG A 501 -2.95 -11.29 -28.54
C ARG A 501 -3.69 -9.94 -28.47
N ARG A 502 -3.21 -9.06 -27.58
CA ARG A 502 -3.53 -7.63 -27.59
C ARG A 502 -2.38 -6.90 -28.29
N GLY A 503 -2.69 -6.33 -29.46
CA GLY A 503 -1.74 -5.74 -30.39
C GLY A 503 -1.41 -4.28 -30.05
N ALA A 504 -1.51 -3.38 -31.02
CA ALA A 504 -1.35 -1.95 -30.75
C ALA A 504 -2.57 -1.38 -29.99
N GLY A 505 -2.34 -0.34 -29.18
CA GLY A 505 -3.36 0.22 -28.30
C GLY A 505 -3.31 1.74 -28.12
N PHE A 506 -4.45 2.28 -27.70
CA PHE A 506 -4.64 3.66 -27.27
C PHE A 506 -4.30 3.74 -25.78
N LEU A 507 -3.08 4.17 -25.45
CA LEU A 507 -2.54 4.17 -24.09
C LEU A 507 -2.43 5.60 -23.57
N PRO A 508 -3.18 5.98 -22.53
CA PRO A 508 -3.07 7.29 -21.89
C PRO A 508 -1.68 7.56 -21.30
N ASP A 509 -0.96 6.49 -20.92
CA ASP A 509 0.39 6.52 -20.36
C ASP A 509 1.45 7.06 -21.35
N GLY A 510 1.20 6.96 -22.66
CA GLY A 510 2.13 7.38 -23.72
C GLY A 510 1.91 8.80 -24.26
N PRO A 511 2.66 9.21 -25.30
CA PRO A 511 2.43 10.48 -25.99
C PRO A 511 1.07 10.47 -26.70
N VAL A 512 0.09 11.18 -26.13
CA VAL A 512 -1.31 11.18 -26.58
C VAL A 512 -1.92 12.58 -26.49
N LYS A 513 -2.81 12.90 -27.44
CA LYS A 513 -3.67 14.08 -27.38
C LYS A 513 -5.10 13.66 -27.06
N VAL A 514 -5.71 14.34 -26.08
CA VAL A 514 -7.10 14.13 -25.67
C VAL A 514 -7.91 15.40 -25.92
N SER A 515 -9.14 15.25 -26.43
CA SER A 515 -10.10 16.36 -26.57
C SER A 515 -11.51 15.91 -26.21
N GLY A 516 -12.34 16.80 -25.66
CA GLY A 516 -13.68 16.45 -25.16
C GLY A 516 -13.66 15.61 -23.87
N ALA A 517 -12.50 15.46 -23.24
CA ALA A 517 -12.25 14.76 -21.99
C ALA A 517 -10.95 15.29 -21.35
N LYS A 518 -10.70 14.95 -20.09
CA LYS A 518 -9.48 15.28 -19.34
C LYS A 518 -8.49 14.11 -19.44
N LEU A 519 -7.25 14.38 -19.82
CA LEU A 519 -6.14 13.45 -19.53
C LEU A 519 -5.68 13.72 -18.11
N CYS A 520 -5.86 12.76 -17.21
CA CYS A 520 -5.60 12.91 -15.78
C CYS A 520 -4.47 11.98 -15.33
N SER A 521 -3.82 12.32 -14.22
CA SER A 521 -2.78 11.50 -13.58
C SER A 521 -3.39 10.57 -12.53
N ALA A 522 -2.91 9.33 -12.46
CA ALA A 522 -3.32 8.38 -11.44
C ALA A 522 -2.99 8.89 -10.03
N ILE A 523 -1.76 9.41 -9.85
CA ILE A 523 -1.22 9.90 -8.58
C ILE A 523 -0.70 11.32 -8.80
N ASP A 524 -1.40 12.31 -8.27
CA ASP A 524 -0.99 13.72 -8.21
C ASP A 524 -1.70 14.41 -7.03
N PRO A 525 -1.03 15.27 -6.25
CA PRO A 525 -1.68 16.00 -5.17
C PRO A 525 -2.65 17.08 -5.66
N ASP A 526 -2.51 17.57 -6.91
CA ASP A 526 -3.40 18.59 -7.47
C ASP A 526 -4.72 17.96 -7.97
N PRO A 527 -5.88 18.26 -7.36
CA PRO A 527 -7.18 17.73 -7.81
C PRO A 527 -7.56 18.17 -9.23
N ALA A 528 -7.01 19.30 -9.71
CA ALA A 528 -7.19 19.74 -11.09
C ALA A 528 -6.46 18.83 -12.09
N VAL A 529 -5.50 18.01 -11.64
CA VAL A 529 -4.71 17.08 -12.48
C VAL A 529 -5.09 15.61 -12.22
N SER A 530 -5.38 15.25 -10.97
CA SER A 530 -5.67 13.87 -10.56
C SER A 530 -6.89 13.27 -11.27
N CYS A 531 -6.91 11.94 -11.37
CA CYS A 531 -8.03 11.19 -11.96
C CYS A 531 -9.20 11.00 -11.01
N LEU A 532 -8.92 10.84 -9.72
CA LEU A 532 -9.90 10.83 -8.64
C LEU A 532 -9.45 11.84 -7.59
N ASP A 533 -10.40 12.60 -7.06
CA ASP A 533 -10.16 13.52 -5.95
C ASP A 533 -9.94 12.71 -4.66
N ARG A 534 -9.12 13.25 -3.75
CA ARG A 534 -8.89 12.66 -2.42
C ARG A 534 -10.16 12.66 -1.57
N GLU A 535 -11.08 13.59 -1.83
CA GLU A 535 -12.41 13.63 -1.19
C GLU A 535 -13.42 12.65 -1.81
N THR A 536 -13.03 11.93 -2.87
CA THR A 536 -13.91 10.92 -3.48
C THR A 536 -14.05 9.75 -2.52
N GLY A 537 -15.29 9.43 -2.12
CA GLY A 537 -15.55 8.20 -1.36
C GLY A 537 -15.13 6.95 -2.16
N GLY A 538 -14.23 6.15 -1.58
CA GLY A 538 -13.68 4.93 -2.17
C GLY A 538 -12.39 5.20 -2.97
N SER A 539 -11.79 4.14 -3.51
CA SER A 539 -10.53 4.25 -4.25
C SER A 539 -10.53 3.44 -5.55
N SER A 540 -9.49 3.63 -6.37
CA SER A 540 -9.29 2.86 -7.60
C SER A 540 -8.03 2.01 -7.50
N PRO A 541 -8.11 0.68 -7.72
CA PRO A 541 -6.94 -0.19 -7.77
C PRO A 541 -5.94 0.22 -8.87
N HIS A 542 -6.43 0.83 -9.95
CA HIS A 542 -5.60 1.37 -11.03
C HIS A 542 -4.67 2.51 -10.58
N PHE A 543 -5.09 3.21 -9.53
CA PHE A 543 -4.43 4.39 -8.97
C PHE A 543 -3.83 4.07 -7.59
N ALA A 544 -3.42 2.83 -7.37
CA ALA A 544 -2.66 2.45 -6.18
C ALA A 544 -1.41 3.32 -6.02
N TRP A 545 -1.21 3.80 -4.80
CA TRP A 545 -0.10 4.67 -4.41
C TRP A 545 1.23 3.90 -4.39
N TRP A 546 2.36 4.62 -4.31
CA TRP A 546 3.69 3.99 -4.29
C TRP A 546 4.63 4.61 -3.25
N GLU A 547 5.59 5.44 -3.66
CA GLU A 547 6.63 6.03 -2.80
C GLU A 547 6.59 7.56 -2.88
N THR A 548 5.88 8.11 -3.89
CA THR A 548 5.90 9.52 -4.24
C THR A 548 4.48 10.04 -4.37
N GLU A 549 4.22 11.24 -3.85
CA GLU A 549 2.91 11.92 -3.97
C GLU A 549 2.51 12.25 -5.42
N ARG A 550 3.47 12.29 -6.35
CA ARG A 550 3.25 12.44 -7.79
C ARG A 550 3.97 11.34 -8.55
N GLU A 551 3.27 10.68 -9.48
CA GLU A 551 3.88 9.71 -10.39
C GLU A 551 3.77 10.12 -11.85
N THR A 552 4.92 10.25 -12.52
CA THR A 552 4.97 10.57 -13.95
C THR A 552 4.73 9.33 -14.81
N GLY A 553 3.68 9.36 -15.63
CA GLY A 553 3.47 8.38 -16.71
C GLY A 553 2.35 7.36 -16.50
N ARG A 554 1.68 7.34 -15.33
CA ARG A 554 0.44 6.59 -15.10
C ARG A 554 -0.76 7.50 -15.24
N ARG A 555 -1.54 7.34 -16.30
CA ARG A 555 -2.62 8.27 -16.66
C ARG A 555 -3.89 7.53 -17.09
N ALA A 556 -5.00 8.23 -17.05
CA ALA A 556 -6.27 7.78 -17.62
C ALA A 556 -6.95 8.92 -18.38
N VAL A 557 -7.98 8.58 -19.17
CA VAL A 557 -8.84 9.60 -19.81
C VAL A 557 -10.15 9.66 -19.04
N ALA A 558 -10.36 10.77 -18.33
CA ALA A 558 -11.57 11.05 -17.55
C ALA A 558 -12.61 11.78 -18.41
N LEU A 559 -13.78 11.18 -18.55
CA LEU A 559 -14.96 11.70 -19.23
C LEU A 559 -15.96 12.16 -18.17
N LYS A 560 -16.50 13.37 -18.34
CA LYS A 560 -17.62 13.88 -17.55
C LYS A 560 -18.58 14.60 -18.50
N TRP A 561 -19.87 14.30 -18.42
CA TRP A 561 -20.88 14.91 -19.28
C TRP A 561 -22.17 15.21 -18.52
N SER A 562 -22.82 16.31 -18.90
CA SER A 562 -24.14 16.73 -18.43
C SER A 562 -25.24 16.52 -19.49
N SER A 563 -24.85 16.24 -20.73
CA SER A 563 -25.71 15.87 -21.85
C SER A 563 -25.00 14.86 -22.76
N PRO A 564 -25.73 13.98 -23.45
CA PRO A 564 -25.14 13.04 -24.38
C PRO A 564 -24.59 13.76 -25.63
N GLY A 565 -23.61 13.14 -26.29
CA GLY A 565 -23.18 13.51 -27.65
C GLY A 565 -21.78 14.10 -27.81
N THR A 566 -21.19 14.69 -26.76
CA THR A 566 -19.81 15.19 -26.82
C THR A 566 -18.81 14.03 -26.82
N ALA A 567 -18.09 13.84 -27.91
CA ALA A 567 -17.13 12.75 -28.04
C ALA A 567 -15.83 13.06 -27.30
N ALA A 568 -15.40 12.12 -26.44
CA ALA A 568 -14.04 12.07 -25.93
C ALA A 568 -13.15 11.40 -26.97
N ARG A 569 -12.19 12.15 -27.51
CA ARG A 569 -11.27 11.67 -28.56
C ARG A 569 -9.87 11.46 -27.98
N VAL A 570 -9.30 10.30 -28.27
CA VAL A 570 -7.93 9.90 -27.90
C VAL A 570 -7.13 9.71 -29.18
N SER A 571 -6.07 10.50 -29.36
CA SER A 571 -5.22 10.49 -30.56
C SER A 571 -3.76 10.21 -30.17
N PRO A 572 -3.24 8.99 -30.35
CA PRO A 572 -1.84 8.68 -30.10
C PRO A 572 -0.93 9.50 -31.04
N ALA A 573 0.29 9.80 -30.59
CA ALA A 573 1.24 10.57 -31.40
C ALA A 573 1.63 9.87 -32.72
N LYS A 574 1.58 8.54 -32.75
CA LYS A 574 1.80 7.73 -33.96
C LYS A 574 0.53 6.93 -34.26
N PRO A 575 0.09 6.85 -35.53
CA PRO A 575 -1.00 5.95 -35.91
C PRO A 575 -0.69 4.51 -35.52
N LEU A 576 -1.72 3.77 -35.13
CA LEU A 576 -1.61 2.39 -34.70
C LEU A 576 -2.25 1.42 -35.70
N SER A 577 -1.76 0.18 -35.71
CA SER A 577 -2.30 -0.89 -36.54
C SER A 577 -3.20 -1.80 -35.72
N LEU A 578 -4.48 -1.82 -36.06
CA LEU A 578 -5.47 -2.81 -35.59
C LEU A 578 -5.59 -4.01 -36.55
N SER A 579 -4.74 -4.09 -37.58
CA SER A 579 -4.76 -5.20 -38.54
C SER A 579 -4.57 -6.54 -37.84
N GLY A 580 -5.36 -7.55 -38.22
CA GLY A 580 -5.35 -8.87 -37.59
C GLY A 580 -6.09 -8.96 -36.25
N SER A 581 -6.62 -7.85 -35.73
CA SER A 581 -7.50 -7.84 -34.56
C SER A 581 -8.94 -8.17 -34.97
N LYS A 582 -9.67 -8.85 -34.08
CA LYS A 582 -11.09 -9.17 -34.23
C LYS A 582 -11.96 -8.08 -33.63
N ASP A 583 -11.60 -7.65 -32.42
CA ASP A 583 -12.34 -6.67 -31.63
C ASP A 583 -11.39 -5.55 -31.21
N LEU A 584 -11.96 -4.38 -30.88
CA LEU A 584 -11.31 -3.39 -30.05
C LEU A 584 -11.77 -3.62 -28.61
N ALA A 585 -10.86 -4.00 -27.72
CA ALA A 585 -11.10 -4.16 -26.30
C ALA A 585 -10.78 -2.86 -25.57
N LEU A 586 -11.68 -2.37 -24.73
CA LEU A 586 -11.51 -1.16 -23.93
C LEU A 586 -11.63 -1.55 -22.45
N ARG A 587 -10.76 -1.01 -21.60
CA ARG A 587 -10.90 -1.13 -20.15
C ARG A 587 -11.42 0.20 -19.60
N VAL A 588 -12.68 0.18 -19.15
CA VAL A 588 -13.43 1.37 -18.75
C VAL A 588 -14.07 1.14 -17.39
N PHE A 589 -13.95 2.11 -16.48
CA PHE A 589 -14.77 2.15 -15.27
C PHE A 589 -15.67 3.38 -15.24
N VAL A 590 -16.70 3.28 -14.41
CA VAL A 590 -17.67 4.33 -14.07
C VAL A 590 -17.79 4.36 -12.54
N PRO A 591 -18.39 5.40 -11.94
CA PRO A 591 -18.50 5.44 -10.49
C PRO A 591 -19.21 4.19 -9.93
N PRO A 592 -18.81 3.68 -8.75
CA PRO A 592 -19.47 2.56 -8.09
C PRO A 592 -20.97 2.78 -7.95
N ASN A 593 -21.73 1.68 -7.90
CA ASN A 593 -23.18 1.67 -7.73
C ASN A 593 -23.99 2.39 -8.84
N THR A 594 -23.35 2.79 -9.96
CA THR A 594 -24.03 3.38 -11.12
C THR A 594 -24.41 2.31 -12.16
N THR A 595 -25.48 2.54 -12.92
CA THR A 595 -25.93 1.63 -13.98
C THR A 595 -26.30 2.38 -15.25
N GLY A 596 -26.25 1.71 -16.39
CA GLY A 596 -26.80 2.21 -17.65
C GLY A 596 -25.92 3.23 -18.38
N THR A 597 -24.64 3.37 -18.03
CA THR A 597 -23.70 4.21 -18.79
C THR A 597 -23.47 3.58 -20.17
N LYS A 598 -23.85 4.31 -21.22
CA LYS A 598 -23.79 3.86 -22.61
C LYS A 598 -22.84 4.74 -23.42
N LEU A 599 -21.88 4.13 -24.11
CA LEU A 599 -20.87 4.82 -24.90
C LEU A 599 -20.86 4.25 -26.32
N ASP A 600 -21.03 5.09 -27.33
CA ASP A 600 -20.74 4.72 -28.73
C ASP A 600 -19.21 4.78 -28.93
N VAL A 601 -18.64 3.73 -29.51
CA VAL A 601 -17.20 3.62 -29.77
C VAL A 601 -16.96 3.77 -31.27
N SER A 602 -16.10 4.70 -31.65
CA SER A 602 -15.74 4.96 -33.05
C SER A 602 -14.22 5.04 -33.22
N VAL A 603 -13.74 4.72 -34.42
CA VAL A 603 -12.34 4.90 -34.81
C VAL A 603 -12.24 5.70 -36.10
N THR A 604 -11.14 6.43 -36.26
CA THR A 604 -10.83 7.21 -37.48
C THR A 604 -9.42 6.87 -37.95
N ASP A 605 -9.25 6.64 -39.25
CA ASP A 605 -7.93 6.41 -39.87
C ASP A 605 -7.22 7.71 -40.28
N THR A 606 -5.98 7.60 -40.77
CA THR A 606 -5.20 8.74 -41.24
C THR A 606 -5.74 9.41 -42.50
N SER A 607 -6.63 8.74 -43.25
CA SER A 607 -7.34 9.32 -44.41
C SER A 607 -8.55 10.17 -44.01
N GLY A 608 -8.91 10.18 -42.71
CA GLY A 608 -10.06 10.88 -42.18
C GLY A 608 -11.36 10.06 -42.25
N ARG A 609 -11.30 8.80 -42.68
CA ARG A 609 -12.48 7.92 -42.69
C ARG A 609 -12.79 7.48 -41.26
N ARG A 610 -14.06 7.60 -40.87
CA ARG A 610 -14.57 7.29 -39.54
C ARG A 610 -15.58 6.15 -39.59
N ALA A 611 -15.53 5.25 -38.61
CA ALA A 611 -16.55 4.21 -38.42
C ALA A 611 -16.94 4.08 -36.95
N THR A 612 -18.24 3.99 -36.68
CA THR A 612 -18.77 3.57 -35.36
C THR A 612 -18.75 2.05 -35.29
N LEU A 613 -17.97 1.52 -34.36
CA LEU A 613 -17.76 0.09 -34.16
C LEU A 613 -18.95 -0.57 -33.46
N GLY A 614 -19.52 0.12 -32.47
CA GLY A 614 -20.66 -0.35 -31.71
C GLY A 614 -20.91 0.50 -30.48
N ARG A 615 -21.93 0.11 -29.71
CA ARG A 615 -22.27 0.71 -28.41
C ARG A 615 -21.91 -0.28 -27.30
N VAL A 616 -21.25 0.22 -26.26
CA VAL A 616 -20.99 -0.53 -25.03
C VAL A 616 -21.85 0.00 -23.89
N GLN A 617 -22.19 -0.88 -22.96
CA GLN A 617 -22.77 -0.53 -21.67
C GLN A 617 -21.80 -0.93 -20.57
N VAL A 618 -21.56 -0.02 -19.63
CA VAL A 618 -20.69 -0.22 -18.47
C VAL A 618 -21.50 0.14 -17.23
N ASP A 619 -21.57 -0.79 -16.27
CA ASP A 619 -22.17 -0.56 -14.96
C ASP A 619 -21.04 -0.57 -13.92
N GLY A 620 -21.18 0.27 -12.90
CA GLY A 620 -20.25 0.37 -11.78
C GLY A 620 -20.29 -0.87 -10.90
N LEU A 621 -19.20 -1.13 -10.19
CA LEU A 621 -19.16 -2.20 -9.21
C LEU A 621 -19.99 -1.83 -7.98
N PRO A 622 -20.54 -2.82 -7.24
CA PRO A 622 -20.95 -2.60 -5.86
C PRO A 622 -19.75 -2.08 -5.07
N GLY A 623 -19.93 -0.98 -4.35
CA GLY A 623 -18.87 -0.36 -3.59
C GLY A 623 -19.37 0.57 -2.49
N SER A 624 -18.48 0.88 -1.56
CA SER A 624 -18.62 1.89 -0.53
C SER A 624 -17.35 2.75 -0.45
N GLU A 625 -17.35 3.75 0.43
CA GLU A 625 -16.17 4.56 0.74
C GLU A 625 -14.97 3.73 1.25
N ARG A 626 -15.22 2.53 1.78
CA ARG A 626 -14.23 1.61 2.34
C ARG A 626 -13.70 0.60 1.33
N THR A 627 -14.09 0.70 0.05
CA THR A 627 -13.73 -0.27 -0.99
C THR A 627 -13.01 0.38 -2.18
N ALA A 628 -12.06 -0.36 -2.76
CA ALA A 628 -11.40 0.00 -4.01
C ALA A 628 -12.23 -0.45 -5.25
N SER A 629 -13.42 0.13 -5.40
CA SER A 629 -14.44 -0.31 -6.37
C SER A 629 -14.49 0.50 -7.68
N TYR A 630 -13.69 1.56 -7.82
CA TYR A 630 -13.48 2.26 -9.09
C TYR A 630 -12.55 1.43 -10.01
N TRP A 631 -13.05 0.30 -10.51
CA TRP A 631 -12.26 -0.69 -11.23
C TRP A 631 -12.74 -0.92 -12.67
N ALA A 632 -11.79 -0.96 -13.62
CA ALA A 632 -12.08 -1.03 -15.05
C ALA A 632 -12.63 -2.39 -15.44
N ARG A 633 -13.73 -2.37 -16.20
CA ARG A 633 -14.27 -3.57 -16.85
C ARG A 633 -13.81 -3.59 -18.30
N GLU A 634 -13.44 -4.77 -18.79
CA GLU A 634 -13.19 -4.94 -20.22
C GLU A 634 -14.51 -5.03 -20.98
N VAL A 635 -14.67 -4.19 -22.00
CA VAL A 635 -15.75 -4.24 -22.99
C VAL A 635 -15.16 -4.33 -24.38
N ARG A 636 -15.81 -5.07 -25.28
CA ARG A 636 -15.29 -5.31 -26.64
C ARG A 636 -16.30 -4.89 -27.70
N VAL A 637 -15.81 -4.19 -28.73
CA VAL A 637 -16.58 -3.86 -29.93
C VAL A 637 -15.96 -4.49 -31.17
N PRO A 638 -16.73 -5.18 -32.02
CA PRO A 638 -16.19 -5.81 -33.21
C PRO A 638 -15.64 -4.82 -34.24
N LEU A 639 -14.51 -5.16 -34.88
CA LEU A 639 -13.92 -4.38 -35.97
C LEU A 639 -14.60 -4.62 -37.33
N THR A 640 -15.66 -5.42 -37.37
CA THR A 640 -16.41 -5.73 -38.60
C THR A 640 -17.05 -4.49 -39.21
N ALA A 641 -17.49 -3.52 -38.40
CA ALA A 641 -18.03 -2.25 -38.89
C ALA A 641 -16.96 -1.38 -39.58
N ALA A 642 -15.75 -1.30 -39.03
CA ALA A 642 -14.63 -0.60 -39.68
C ALA A 642 -14.21 -1.27 -40.99
N THR A 643 -14.21 -2.61 -41.02
CA THR A 643 -13.91 -3.37 -42.25
C THR A 643 -14.96 -3.10 -43.34
N ARG A 644 -16.26 -3.13 -42.99
CA ARG A 644 -17.35 -2.79 -43.93
C ARG A 644 -17.26 -1.34 -44.43
N ALA A 645 -16.87 -0.42 -43.54
CA ALA A 645 -16.60 0.96 -43.90
C ALA A 645 -15.30 1.15 -44.71
N ARG A 646 -14.54 0.08 -44.99
CA ARG A 646 -13.25 0.12 -45.70
C ARG A 646 -12.26 1.08 -45.03
N LEU A 647 -12.22 1.10 -43.70
CA LEU A 647 -11.27 1.88 -42.91
C LEU A 647 -9.86 1.28 -43.07
N ASP A 648 -8.81 2.11 -43.14
CA ASP A 648 -7.43 1.61 -43.11
C ASP A 648 -7.02 1.23 -41.68
N LEU A 649 -7.24 -0.05 -41.33
CA LEU A 649 -6.90 -0.60 -40.02
C LEU A 649 -5.39 -0.66 -39.76
N LYS A 650 -4.52 -0.40 -40.75
CA LYS A 650 -3.06 -0.32 -40.51
C LYS A 650 -2.63 1.06 -39.97
N HIS A 651 -3.43 2.09 -40.21
CA HIS A 651 -3.12 3.47 -39.87
C HIS A 651 -4.29 4.15 -39.15
N VAL A 652 -4.71 3.58 -38.02
CA VAL A 652 -5.76 4.16 -37.17
C VAL A 652 -5.18 5.34 -36.39
N LYS A 653 -5.81 6.51 -36.51
CA LYS A 653 -5.33 7.78 -35.96
C LYS A 653 -6.00 8.17 -34.64
N SER A 654 -7.27 7.82 -34.44
CA SER A 654 -7.96 8.18 -33.20
C SER A 654 -9.09 7.22 -32.82
N LEU A 655 -9.32 7.11 -31.52
CA LEU A 655 -10.47 6.48 -30.86
C LEU A 655 -11.39 7.59 -30.35
N GLU A 656 -12.70 7.40 -30.49
CA GLU A 656 -13.72 8.25 -29.89
C GLU A 656 -14.70 7.44 -29.04
N MET A 657 -15.02 7.98 -27.86
CA MET A 657 -16.09 7.48 -26.98
C MET A 657 -17.14 8.59 -26.83
N THR A 658 -18.35 8.33 -27.31
CA THR A 658 -19.45 9.30 -27.27
C THR A 658 -20.52 8.87 -26.27
N PRO A 659 -20.73 9.60 -25.17
CA PRO A 659 -21.76 9.28 -24.19
C PRO A 659 -23.17 9.39 -24.77
N ARG A 660 -24.02 8.42 -24.42
CA ARG A 660 -25.44 8.34 -24.83
C ARG A 660 -26.42 8.38 -23.67
N SER A 661 -25.95 8.24 -22.43
CA SER A 661 -26.75 8.50 -21.23
C SER A 661 -26.87 10.01 -20.97
N GLY A 662 -27.91 10.42 -20.23
CA GLY A 662 -28.22 11.84 -19.98
C GLY A 662 -27.06 12.61 -19.35
N SER A 663 -26.47 12.08 -18.28
CA SER A 663 -25.28 12.59 -17.62
C SER A 663 -24.44 11.42 -17.11
N GLY A 664 -23.21 11.69 -16.67
CA GLY A 664 -22.38 10.68 -16.03
C GLY A 664 -20.88 10.97 -16.07
N GLN A 665 -20.13 9.99 -15.58
CA GLN A 665 -18.67 9.98 -15.56
C GLN A 665 -18.15 8.61 -15.98
N ALA A 666 -16.99 8.58 -16.62
CA ALA A 666 -16.30 7.35 -17.00
C ALA A 666 -14.80 7.61 -17.14
N TRP A 667 -13.99 6.58 -16.93
CA TRP A 667 -12.54 6.64 -17.12
C TRP A 667 -12.11 5.52 -18.05
N LEU A 668 -11.37 5.88 -19.10
CA LEU A 668 -10.71 4.92 -19.98
C LEU A 668 -9.28 4.71 -19.48
N MET A 669 -8.97 3.47 -19.09
CA MET A 669 -7.61 3.05 -18.73
C MET A 669 -6.78 2.78 -19.97
N ASP A 670 -7.31 2.04 -20.93
CA ASP A 670 -6.71 1.81 -22.25
C ASP A 670 -7.69 1.16 -23.23
N ALA A 671 -7.27 1.08 -24.50
CA ALA A 671 -7.93 0.25 -25.49
C ALA A 671 -6.92 -0.45 -26.40
N TRP A 672 -7.20 -1.70 -26.79
CA TRP A 672 -6.30 -2.58 -27.53
C TRP A 672 -6.99 -3.30 -28.67
N GLY A 673 -6.33 -3.42 -29.81
CA GLY A 673 -6.73 -4.41 -30.82
C GLY A 673 -6.59 -5.82 -30.25
N TRP A 674 -7.67 -6.60 -30.23
CA TRP A 674 -7.72 -7.92 -29.58
C TRP A 674 -8.02 -9.03 -30.58
N ALA A 675 -7.33 -10.16 -30.43
CA ALA A 675 -7.64 -11.41 -31.11
C ALA A 675 -7.60 -12.61 -30.13
N PRO A 676 -8.28 -13.72 -30.43
CA PRO A 676 -8.24 -14.89 -29.56
C PRO A 676 -6.88 -15.62 -29.59
N GLY A 677 -6.40 -16.02 -28.41
CA GLY A 677 -5.29 -16.97 -28.21
C GLY A 677 -4.22 -16.48 -27.23
N THR A 678 -3.44 -17.41 -26.69
CA THR A 678 -2.27 -17.18 -25.83
C THR A 678 -0.99 -17.59 -26.56
N PRO A 679 -0.23 -16.63 -27.15
CA PRO A 679 0.98 -16.97 -27.86
C PRO A 679 2.06 -17.47 -26.89
N ALA A 680 2.99 -18.28 -27.39
CA ALA A 680 4.12 -18.71 -26.59
C ALA A 680 4.97 -17.51 -26.17
N VAL A 681 5.11 -17.32 -24.86
CA VAL A 681 5.88 -16.20 -24.29
C VAL A 681 7.36 -16.35 -24.61
N LYS A 682 7.95 -15.26 -25.11
CA LYS A 682 9.40 -15.13 -25.34
C LYS A 682 9.96 -14.12 -24.36
N THR A 683 10.79 -14.60 -23.44
CA THR A 683 11.53 -13.76 -22.50
C THR A 683 12.40 -12.76 -23.27
N ALA A 684 12.33 -11.49 -22.88
CA ALA A 684 13.17 -10.45 -23.46
C ALA A 684 14.56 -10.44 -22.81
N ALA A 685 15.54 -9.86 -23.51
CA ALA A 685 16.85 -9.57 -22.94
C ALA A 685 16.79 -8.16 -22.34
N LEU A 686 16.53 -8.08 -21.03
CA LEU A 686 16.31 -6.81 -20.32
C LEU A 686 17.49 -6.46 -19.40
N PRO A 687 17.84 -5.17 -19.27
CA PRO A 687 18.69 -4.69 -18.19
C PRO A 687 17.90 -4.72 -16.88
N ARG A 688 18.60 -5.04 -15.79
CA ARG A 688 18.09 -5.00 -14.43
C ARG A 688 18.77 -3.86 -13.67
N VAL A 689 18.00 -3.05 -12.96
CA VAL A 689 18.51 -2.00 -12.06
C VAL A 689 18.25 -2.41 -10.62
N ASP A 690 19.29 -2.35 -9.78
CA ASP A 690 19.22 -2.54 -8.34
C ASP A 690 19.87 -1.33 -7.66
N VAL A 691 19.11 -0.60 -6.85
CA VAL A 691 19.60 0.48 -5.99
C VAL A 691 20.08 -0.15 -4.67
N GLY A 692 21.22 0.30 -4.17
CA GLY A 692 21.74 -0.08 -2.85
C GLY A 692 21.72 1.11 -1.88
N ARG A 693 22.12 0.83 -0.63
CA ARG A 693 22.32 1.85 0.41
C ARG A 693 23.77 1.86 0.89
N THR A 694 24.29 3.05 1.15
CA THR A 694 25.57 3.27 1.85
C THR A 694 25.32 4.17 3.05
N THR A 695 25.85 3.82 4.21
CA THR A 695 25.84 4.67 5.42
C THR A 695 27.22 5.28 5.61
N VAL A 696 27.27 6.58 5.90
CA VAL A 696 28.50 7.35 6.10
C VAL A 696 28.32 8.33 7.25
N LYS A 697 29.35 8.55 8.06
CA LYS A 697 29.35 9.61 9.08
C LYS A 697 29.48 10.99 8.44
N GLU A 698 28.79 11.98 8.99
CA GLU A 698 28.88 13.37 8.52
C GLU A 698 30.22 14.04 8.90
N GLY A 699 30.70 13.79 10.12
CA GLY A 699 31.95 14.29 10.68
C GLY A 699 31.91 15.77 11.06
N ASP A 700 32.98 16.24 11.72
CA ASP A 700 32.95 17.54 12.42
C ASP A 700 32.95 18.80 11.53
N SER A 701 33.32 18.68 10.24
CA SER A 701 33.45 19.84 9.35
C SER A 701 33.58 19.50 7.86
N GLY A 702 33.31 20.50 7.02
CA GLY A 702 33.50 20.44 5.57
C GLY A 702 32.32 19.80 4.84
N THR A 703 32.51 19.47 3.56
CA THR A 703 31.48 18.82 2.75
C THR A 703 32.12 17.73 1.91
N ARG A 704 31.53 16.53 1.94
CA ARG A 704 31.96 15.38 1.16
C ARG A 704 30.84 14.94 0.23
N THR A 705 31.18 14.64 -1.01
CA THR A 705 30.22 14.13 -1.98
C THR A 705 30.33 12.61 -2.09
N TYR A 706 29.24 11.92 -1.80
CA TYR A 706 29.06 10.49 -2.02
C TYR A 706 28.17 10.23 -3.23
N ARG A 707 28.17 8.99 -3.72
CA ARG A 707 27.33 8.57 -4.85
C ARG A 707 26.41 7.45 -4.40
N VAL A 708 25.14 7.54 -4.78
CA VAL A 708 24.17 6.46 -4.51
C VAL A 708 24.63 5.20 -5.27
N PRO A 709 24.78 4.05 -4.59
CA PRO A 709 25.24 2.84 -5.25
C PRO A 709 24.13 2.25 -6.12
N VAL A 710 24.33 2.24 -7.45
CA VAL A 710 23.38 1.66 -8.41
C VAL A 710 24.08 0.61 -9.24
N ARG A 711 23.50 -0.59 -9.31
CA ARG A 711 23.98 -1.68 -10.15
C ARG A 711 23.04 -1.88 -11.34
N ILE A 712 23.60 -1.79 -12.56
CA ILE A 712 22.89 -2.10 -13.79
C ILE A 712 23.47 -3.38 -14.40
N SER A 713 22.68 -4.46 -14.39
CA SER A 713 23.05 -5.79 -14.85
C SER A 713 22.13 -6.29 -15.98
N GLY A 714 22.25 -7.55 -16.39
CA GLY A 714 21.40 -8.12 -17.45
C GLY A 714 21.94 -7.87 -18.86
N LYS A 715 21.04 -7.66 -19.84
CA LYS A 715 21.36 -7.51 -21.27
C LYS A 715 20.50 -6.45 -21.92
N GLY A 716 20.92 -5.90 -23.06
CA GLY A 716 20.09 -4.98 -23.84
C GLY A 716 20.12 -3.53 -23.36
N THR A 717 19.09 -2.75 -23.72
CA THR A 717 18.93 -1.34 -23.36
C THR A 717 17.48 -1.10 -22.96
N GLY A 718 17.28 -0.32 -21.91
CA GLY A 718 15.96 0.02 -21.39
C GLY A 718 15.90 1.46 -20.90
N GLN A 719 14.73 1.83 -20.40
CA GLN A 719 14.48 3.10 -19.76
C GLN A 719 13.83 2.86 -18.39
N VAL A 720 14.36 3.57 -17.40
CA VAL A 720 13.80 3.64 -16.05
C VAL A 720 13.59 5.10 -15.69
N ARG A 721 12.66 5.36 -14.79
CA ARG A 721 12.48 6.68 -14.18
C ARG A 721 13.10 6.66 -12.79
N VAL A 722 13.96 7.62 -12.52
CA VAL A 722 14.63 7.80 -11.24
C VAL A 722 14.01 9.01 -10.57
N TYR A 723 13.55 8.84 -9.33
CA TYR A 723 13.08 9.92 -8.47
C TYR A 723 14.13 10.14 -7.40
N VAL A 724 14.65 11.36 -7.31
CA VAL A 724 15.51 11.78 -6.19
C VAL A 724 14.61 12.46 -5.18
N LEU A 725 14.55 11.90 -3.97
CA LEU A 725 13.68 12.39 -2.91
C LEU A 725 14.41 13.49 -2.13
N ASP A 726 13.76 14.63 -1.98
CA ASP A 726 14.25 15.68 -1.11
C ASP A 726 14.12 15.23 0.36
N PRO A 727 15.20 15.19 1.15
CA PRO A 727 15.16 14.63 2.50
C PRO A 727 14.35 15.48 3.48
N ALA A 728 14.11 16.77 3.21
CA ALA A 728 13.36 17.67 4.09
C ALA A 728 11.86 17.69 3.77
N THR A 729 11.50 17.60 2.49
CA THR A 729 10.10 17.71 2.02
C THR A 729 9.51 16.39 1.52
N GLY A 730 10.33 15.37 1.23
CA GLY A 730 9.91 14.11 0.61
C GLY A 730 9.54 14.24 -0.87
N LEU A 731 9.61 15.44 -1.45
CA LEU A 731 9.23 15.69 -2.83
C LEU A 731 10.23 15.04 -3.78
N GLY A 732 9.72 14.18 -4.66
CA GLY A 732 10.51 13.50 -5.67
C GLY A 732 10.71 14.35 -6.93
N LYS A 733 11.96 14.67 -7.27
CA LYS A 733 12.32 15.17 -8.61
C LYS A 733 12.67 14.00 -9.51
N ASP A 734 11.96 13.87 -10.62
CA ASP A 734 12.08 12.69 -11.47
C ASP A 734 12.82 12.96 -12.79
N LYS A 735 13.49 11.92 -13.30
CA LYS A 735 14.17 11.93 -14.60
C LYS A 735 14.04 10.58 -15.29
N LEU A 736 13.75 10.60 -16.60
CA LEU A 736 13.82 9.41 -17.44
C LEU A 736 15.27 9.14 -17.84
N VAL A 737 15.77 7.93 -17.54
CA VAL A 737 17.16 7.52 -17.76
C VAL A 737 17.21 6.29 -18.65
N THR A 738 18.09 6.32 -19.66
CA THR A 738 18.37 5.14 -20.49
C THR A 738 19.47 4.31 -19.84
N VAL A 739 19.19 3.03 -19.59
CA VAL A 739 20.08 2.13 -18.86
C VAL A 739 20.61 1.01 -19.74
N ARG A 740 21.88 0.67 -19.55
CA ARG A 740 22.57 -0.45 -20.18
C ARG A 740 23.45 -1.17 -19.15
N PRO A 741 23.60 -2.49 -19.21
CA PRO A 741 24.46 -3.23 -18.29
C PRO A 741 25.89 -2.67 -18.29
N GLY A 742 26.48 -2.48 -17.12
CA GLY A 742 27.83 -1.93 -16.96
C GLY A 742 27.97 -0.42 -17.19
N SER A 743 26.88 0.30 -17.48
CA SER A 743 26.89 1.77 -17.51
C SER A 743 26.65 2.37 -16.14
N ASN A 744 27.17 3.58 -15.91
CA ASN A 744 26.89 4.43 -14.74
C ASN A 744 25.81 5.47 -15.07
N ALA A 745 24.76 5.06 -15.80
CA ALA A 745 23.77 5.98 -16.35
C ALA A 745 22.91 6.69 -15.28
N ILE A 746 22.79 6.09 -14.11
CA ILE A 746 22.14 6.67 -12.93
C ILE A 746 23.27 7.11 -12.01
N ASP A 747 23.58 8.41 -12.06
CA ASP A 747 24.63 9.03 -11.27
C ASP A 747 24.02 10.15 -10.42
N VAL A 748 23.82 9.87 -9.13
CA VAL A 748 23.20 10.78 -8.18
C VAL A 748 24.22 11.12 -7.08
N PRO A 749 24.80 12.34 -7.10
CA PRO A 749 25.62 12.83 -6.01
C PRO A 749 24.77 13.21 -4.80
N VAL A 750 25.30 12.90 -3.63
CA VAL A 750 24.78 13.34 -2.33
C VAL A 750 25.89 14.10 -1.63
N GLU A 751 25.65 15.36 -1.30
CA GLU A 751 26.54 16.15 -0.46
C GLU A 751 26.18 15.93 1.00
N VAL A 752 27.16 15.44 1.77
CA VAL A 752 27.07 15.31 3.22
C VAL A 752 27.96 16.37 3.82
N LYS A 753 27.35 17.26 4.59
CA LYS A 753 28.03 18.37 5.27
C LYS A 753 28.27 17.94 6.71
N GLY A 754 29.52 18.04 7.14
CA GLY A 754 29.88 17.82 8.52
C GLY A 754 29.74 19.09 9.36
N ASP A 755 29.32 18.93 10.61
CA ASP A 755 29.34 19.96 11.65
C ASP A 755 29.50 19.35 13.04
N THR A 756 29.32 20.15 14.09
CA THR A 756 29.57 19.73 15.49
C THR A 756 28.31 19.86 16.35
N ARG A 757 27.13 19.92 15.73
CA ARG A 757 25.86 20.12 16.43
C ARG A 757 24.97 18.93 16.16
N PHE A 758 24.46 18.37 17.24
CA PHE A 758 23.50 17.27 17.18
C PHE A 758 22.35 17.51 16.17
N ALA A 759 22.21 16.55 15.27
CA ALA A 759 21.10 16.36 14.35
C ALA A 759 20.65 14.89 14.32
N TYR A 760 19.64 14.57 13.51
CA TYR A 760 19.29 13.18 13.19
C TYR A 760 19.96 12.74 11.88
N ASP A 761 20.09 11.44 11.71
CA ASP A 761 20.49 10.85 10.43
C ASP A 761 19.63 11.39 9.27
N VAL A 762 20.29 11.62 8.14
CA VAL A 762 19.64 12.14 6.94
C VAL A 762 19.70 11.10 5.84
N GLN A 763 18.53 10.55 5.50
CA GLN A 763 18.38 9.62 4.38
C GLN A 763 18.20 10.35 3.05
N ASN A 764 19.24 10.30 2.20
CA ASN A 764 19.20 10.83 0.85
C ASN A 764 18.84 9.72 -0.14
N ASP A 765 17.53 9.49 -0.27
CA ASP A 765 17.00 8.34 -0.98
C ASP A 765 16.66 8.63 -2.45
N ILE A 766 16.80 7.60 -3.27
CA ILE A 766 16.23 7.54 -4.61
C ILE A 766 15.30 6.34 -4.73
N VAL A 767 14.27 6.48 -5.56
CA VAL A 767 13.43 5.35 -5.99
C VAL A 767 13.41 5.24 -7.51
N VAL A 768 13.38 4.00 -8.01
CA VAL A 768 13.52 3.69 -9.44
C VAL A 768 12.37 2.83 -9.91
N LYS A 769 11.78 3.21 -11.05
CA LYS A 769 10.65 2.51 -11.67
C LYS A 769 10.95 2.14 -13.12
N ALA A 770 10.59 0.92 -13.53
CA ALA A 770 10.71 0.51 -14.93
C ALA A 770 9.72 1.31 -15.82
N VAL A 771 10.17 1.72 -17.02
CA VAL A 771 9.33 2.45 -17.98
C VAL A 771 9.24 1.71 -19.31
N HIS A 772 10.39 1.29 -19.86
CA HIS A 772 10.44 0.54 -21.11
C HIS A 772 11.62 -0.43 -21.14
N ASN A 773 11.38 -1.68 -21.53
CA ASN A 773 12.43 -2.69 -21.74
C ASN A 773 13.46 -2.76 -20.61
N ALA A 774 13.01 -2.76 -19.35
CA ALA A 774 13.87 -2.88 -18.17
C ALA A 774 13.10 -3.56 -17.04
N VAL A 775 13.83 -4.15 -16.09
CA VAL A 775 13.27 -4.62 -14.82
C VAL A 775 14.00 -3.93 -13.67
N VAL A 776 13.30 -3.72 -12.56
CA VAL A 776 13.89 -3.18 -11.33
C VAL A 776 13.83 -4.24 -10.24
N GLY A 777 15.00 -4.50 -9.67
CA GLY A 777 15.22 -5.36 -8.53
C GLY A 777 14.92 -4.62 -7.24
N SER A 778 15.97 -4.23 -6.52
CA SER A 778 15.89 -3.23 -5.45
C SER A 778 15.50 -1.86 -6.03
N HIS A 779 14.28 -1.38 -5.73
CA HIS A 779 13.76 -0.13 -6.27
C HIS A 779 14.16 1.09 -5.47
N ARG A 780 14.48 0.92 -4.18
CA ARG A 780 14.83 1.98 -3.23
C ARG A 780 16.23 1.77 -2.67
N GLY A 781 16.87 2.88 -2.31
CA GLY A 781 18.16 2.95 -1.63
C GLY A 781 18.71 4.38 -1.67
N GLY A 782 19.92 4.61 -1.19
CA GLY A 782 20.43 5.97 -1.02
C GLY A 782 21.77 6.07 -0.33
N VAL A 783 22.07 7.29 0.15
CA VAL A 783 23.15 7.54 1.10
C VAL A 783 22.51 7.99 2.41
N THR A 784 22.74 7.24 3.48
CA THR A 784 22.39 7.67 4.84
C THR A 784 23.59 8.40 5.44
N ALA A 785 23.42 9.69 5.75
CA ALA A 785 24.37 10.46 6.54
C ALA A 785 24.04 10.24 8.03
N GLU A 786 24.95 9.61 8.75
CA GLU A 786 24.84 9.29 10.17
C GLU A 786 25.38 10.45 11.00
N ASN A 787 24.57 10.94 11.96
CA ASN A 787 24.99 11.97 12.92
C ASN A 787 25.98 11.36 13.92
N ASP A 788 27.20 11.90 13.97
CA ASP A 788 28.24 11.48 14.91
C ASP A 788 28.48 12.46 16.08
N ASP A 789 27.67 13.51 16.17
CA ASP A 789 27.68 14.45 17.28
C ASP A 789 26.83 13.98 18.48
N PRO A 790 27.26 14.26 19.72
CA PRO A 790 26.52 13.88 20.92
C PRO A 790 25.26 14.73 21.13
N GLU A 791 24.18 14.13 21.63
CA GLU A 791 22.97 14.89 22.02
C GLU A 791 23.28 15.85 23.18
N PRO A 792 22.77 17.11 23.16
CA PRO A 792 22.97 18.05 24.25
C PRO A 792 22.38 17.56 25.58
N THR A 793 23.07 17.80 26.69
CA THR A 793 22.56 17.44 28.03
C THR A 793 21.51 18.45 28.51
N ILE A 794 20.45 17.96 29.15
CA ILE A 794 19.36 18.79 29.69
C ILE A 794 19.66 19.22 31.13
N SER A 795 19.33 20.47 31.46
CA SER A 795 19.26 20.97 32.84
C SER A 795 17.95 21.73 33.06
N VAL A 796 17.49 21.79 34.31
CA VAL A 796 16.26 22.51 34.68
C VAL A 796 16.53 23.46 35.84
N THR A 797 16.04 24.69 35.72
CA THR A 797 16.15 25.74 36.76
C THR A 797 14.77 26.30 37.08
N PRO A 798 14.35 26.36 38.35
CA PRO A 798 13.07 26.98 38.71
C PRO A 798 13.09 28.48 38.38
N VAL A 799 12.02 28.97 37.75
CA VAL A 799 11.79 30.41 37.49
C VAL A 799 10.75 30.95 38.46
N ALA A 800 9.67 30.19 38.68
CA ALA A 800 8.64 30.41 39.69
C ALA A 800 8.05 29.05 40.10
N ASP A 801 8.64 28.39 41.09
CA ASP A 801 8.24 27.07 41.58
C ASP A 801 7.43 27.12 42.88
N ARG A 802 7.21 28.32 43.43
CA ARG A 802 6.31 28.57 44.55
C ARG A 802 5.48 29.81 44.27
N VAL A 803 4.18 29.64 44.07
CA VAL A 803 3.28 30.69 43.60
C VAL A 803 1.98 30.71 44.40
N THR A 804 1.22 31.79 44.28
CA THR A 804 -0.16 31.86 44.77
C THR A 804 -1.12 31.47 43.65
N GLU A 805 -2.26 30.85 43.99
CA GLU A 805 -3.33 30.53 43.03
C GLU A 805 -3.64 31.68 42.07
N GLY A 806 -3.77 31.36 40.78
CA GLY A 806 -3.91 32.31 39.69
C GLY A 806 -2.57 32.79 39.09
N GLN A 807 -1.43 32.37 39.64
CA GLN A 807 -0.10 32.55 39.06
C GLN A 807 0.44 31.22 38.51
N ALA A 808 1.23 31.29 37.45
CA ALA A 808 1.73 30.08 36.79
C ALA A 808 3.05 29.58 37.39
N LEU A 809 3.13 28.28 37.68
CA LEU A 809 4.39 27.63 37.99
C LEU A 809 5.25 27.58 36.72
N THR A 810 6.53 27.95 36.81
CA THR A 810 7.43 28.03 35.66
C THR A 810 8.83 27.48 35.96
N TRP A 811 9.33 26.63 35.06
CA TRP A 811 10.71 26.13 35.08
C TRP A 811 11.39 26.38 33.74
N ARG A 812 12.65 26.82 33.77
CA ARG A 812 13.47 26.97 32.58
C ARG A 812 14.22 25.67 32.31
N VAL A 813 13.92 25.03 31.19
CA VAL A 813 14.65 23.87 30.69
C VAL A 813 15.72 24.36 29.72
N SER A 814 16.98 23.96 29.94
CA SER A 814 18.14 24.38 29.14
C SER A 814 18.94 23.20 28.62
N LEU A 815 19.64 23.40 27.50
CA LEU A 815 20.56 22.46 26.88
C LEU A 815 22.00 22.95 27.02
N SER A 816 22.96 22.02 27.09
CA SER A 816 24.40 22.34 27.10
C SER A 816 24.86 23.10 25.86
N GLU A 817 24.18 22.89 24.73
CA GLU A 817 24.40 23.58 23.47
C GLU A 817 23.12 23.60 22.63
N ALA A 818 23.09 24.49 21.63
CA ALA A 818 21.96 24.61 20.73
C ALA A 818 22.03 23.53 19.62
N PRO A 819 20.99 22.67 19.49
CA PRO A 819 20.96 21.63 18.46
C PRO A 819 20.72 22.21 17.05
N ALA A 820 21.06 21.42 16.03
CA ALA A 820 20.74 21.75 14.64
C ALA A 820 19.29 21.39 14.25
N VAL A 821 18.60 20.62 15.10
CA VAL A 821 17.23 20.12 14.93
C VAL A 821 16.35 20.47 16.12
N ASP A 822 15.03 20.40 15.96
CA ASP A 822 14.09 20.57 17.06
C ASP A 822 14.16 19.35 18.01
N LEU A 823 14.36 19.60 19.30
CA LEU A 823 14.35 18.57 20.34
C LEU A 823 13.07 18.62 21.16
N TRP A 824 12.56 17.43 21.51
CA TRP A 824 11.27 17.26 22.19
C TRP A 824 11.48 16.33 23.37
N TYR A 825 11.16 16.80 24.57
CA TYR A 825 11.32 16.05 25.80
C TYR A 825 9.99 15.89 26.53
N PRO A 826 9.61 14.66 26.91
CA PRO A 826 8.40 14.44 27.67
C PRO A 826 8.64 14.78 29.12
N VAL A 827 7.61 15.34 29.74
CA VAL A 827 7.61 15.63 31.16
C VAL A 827 6.39 14.96 31.77
N ALA A 828 6.61 13.87 32.50
CA ALA A 828 5.55 13.14 33.14
C ALA A 828 5.07 13.87 34.39
N VAL A 829 3.76 13.98 34.55
CA VAL A 829 3.17 14.32 35.86
C VAL A 829 3.20 13.07 36.73
N ARG A 830 3.76 13.19 37.93
CA ARG A 830 3.97 12.06 38.84
C ARG A 830 3.30 12.34 40.18
N PRO A 831 2.87 11.30 40.90
CA PRO A 831 2.36 11.48 42.25
C PRO A 831 3.37 12.22 43.12
N VAL A 832 2.90 13.21 43.88
CA VAL A 832 3.76 13.92 44.85
C VAL A 832 4.18 12.97 45.97
N THR A 833 5.38 13.19 46.50
CA THR A 833 5.93 12.32 47.56
C THR A 833 5.39 12.68 48.95
N GLU A 834 5.00 13.94 49.16
CA GLU A 834 4.49 14.49 50.42
C GLU A 834 3.53 15.65 50.12
N GLY A 835 2.52 15.89 50.98
CA GLY A 835 1.58 17.01 50.86
C GLY A 835 0.32 16.73 50.03
N ALA A 836 -0.51 17.76 49.82
CA ALA A 836 -1.65 17.71 48.91
C ALA A 836 -1.16 17.84 47.46
N GLU A 837 -1.79 17.12 46.55
CA GLU A 837 -1.45 17.16 45.12
C GLU A 837 -2.41 18.08 44.39
N LEU A 838 -1.87 18.89 43.48
CA LEU A 838 -2.67 19.72 42.60
C LEU A 838 -3.69 18.88 41.82
N SER A 839 -4.91 19.39 41.70
CA SER A 839 -6.05 18.71 41.07
C SER A 839 -6.40 19.28 39.70
N THR A 840 -7.39 18.65 39.05
CA THR A 840 -7.99 19.10 37.80
C THR A 840 -8.76 20.41 37.91
N LYS A 841 -9.06 20.90 39.13
CA LYS A 841 -9.73 22.18 39.34
C LYS A 841 -8.79 23.36 39.54
N ASP A 842 -7.52 23.09 39.88
CA ASP A 842 -6.56 24.13 40.30
C ASP A 842 -5.72 24.65 39.12
N VAL A 843 -5.92 24.07 37.94
CA VAL A 843 -5.28 24.45 36.67
C VAL A 843 -6.24 25.11 35.68
N ASP A 844 -5.71 25.89 34.74
CA ASP A 844 -6.53 26.47 33.68
C ASP A 844 -7.29 25.39 32.88
N PRO A 845 -8.63 25.46 32.77
CA PRO A 845 -9.41 24.42 32.09
C PRO A 845 -9.09 24.22 30.61
N ARG A 846 -8.60 25.25 29.91
CA ARG A 846 -8.18 25.11 28.50
C ARG A 846 -6.83 24.42 28.41
N TRP A 847 -5.91 24.73 29.33
CA TRP A 847 -4.64 24.02 29.44
C TRP A 847 -4.88 22.54 29.75
N LEU A 848 -5.78 22.22 30.69
CA LEU A 848 -6.14 20.84 31.00
C LEU A 848 -6.72 20.11 29.77
N ASP A 849 -7.69 20.71 29.08
CA ASP A 849 -8.30 20.14 27.86
C ASP A 849 -7.28 19.95 26.73
N GLU A 850 -6.36 20.90 26.54
CA GLU A 850 -5.31 20.83 25.52
C GLU A 850 -4.37 19.64 25.72
N PHE A 851 -3.95 19.37 26.97
CA PHE A 851 -2.98 18.32 27.27
C PHE A 851 -3.60 16.95 27.60
N THR A 852 -4.87 16.90 27.99
CA THR A 852 -5.51 15.66 28.47
C THR A 852 -6.81 15.30 27.75
N GLY A 853 -7.50 16.27 27.14
CA GLY A 853 -8.87 16.11 26.65
C GLY A 853 -9.91 15.87 27.75
N GLU A 854 -9.51 16.03 29.02
CA GLU A 854 -10.35 15.83 30.20
C GLU A 854 -10.92 17.15 30.70
N LYS A 855 -12.06 17.06 31.37
CA LYS A 855 -12.70 18.21 32.03
C LYS A 855 -12.28 18.30 33.50
N PRO A 856 -12.34 19.51 34.09
CA PRO A 856 -12.08 19.70 35.53
C PRO A 856 -12.94 18.82 36.45
N ASP A 857 -14.19 18.55 36.05
CA ASP A 857 -15.12 17.69 36.80
C ASP A 857 -15.22 16.26 36.22
N PRO A 858 -15.23 15.21 37.07
CA PRO A 858 -15.01 15.26 38.52
C PRO A 858 -13.55 15.57 38.87
N GLU A 859 -13.36 16.21 40.01
CA GLU A 859 -12.05 16.57 40.56
C GLU A 859 -11.18 15.33 40.79
N ARG A 860 -9.97 15.37 40.25
CA ARG A 860 -8.97 14.29 40.31
C ARG A 860 -7.60 14.91 40.52
N ALA A 861 -6.71 14.21 41.22
CA ALA A 861 -5.30 14.58 41.25
C ALA A 861 -4.72 14.56 39.83
N LEU A 862 -3.84 15.52 39.49
CA LEU A 862 -3.28 15.61 38.13
C LEU A 862 -2.52 14.33 37.72
N SER A 863 -1.78 13.69 38.62
CA SER A 863 -1.06 12.44 38.32
C SER A 863 -1.99 11.26 38.01
N ALA A 864 -3.25 11.30 38.46
CA ALA A 864 -4.23 10.24 38.18
C ALA A 864 -4.72 10.24 36.72
N LEU A 865 -4.44 11.30 35.96
CA LEU A 865 -4.75 11.38 34.53
C LEU A 865 -3.68 10.70 33.64
N ASP A 866 -2.55 10.29 34.21
CA ASP A 866 -1.43 9.61 33.50
C ASP A 866 -1.03 10.29 32.18
N PHE A 867 -0.81 11.61 32.26
CA PHE A 867 -0.53 12.45 31.10
C PHE A 867 0.86 13.10 31.16
N TRP A 868 1.21 13.75 30.06
CA TRP A 868 2.54 14.21 29.74
C TRP A 868 2.51 15.65 29.24
N LEU A 869 3.43 16.48 29.72
CA LEU A 869 3.73 17.77 29.11
C LEU A 869 4.86 17.60 28.09
N SER A 870 4.93 18.48 27.10
CA SER A 870 6.01 18.50 26.11
C SER A 870 6.89 19.73 26.32
N VAL A 871 8.21 19.51 26.29
CA VAL A 871 9.22 20.57 26.27
C VAL A 871 9.87 20.60 24.90
N ASP A 872 9.64 21.69 24.16
CA ASP A 872 10.00 21.80 22.76
C ASP A 872 11.10 22.87 22.59
N ILE A 873 12.33 22.42 22.35
CA ILE A 873 13.47 23.31 22.14
C ILE A 873 13.80 23.35 20.66
N ARG A 874 13.47 24.47 20.02
CA ARG A 874 13.68 24.68 18.58
C ARG A 874 15.16 24.69 18.22
N ALA A 875 15.47 24.25 17.01
CA ALA A 875 16.80 24.33 16.41
C ALA A 875 17.42 25.71 16.61
N GLY A 876 18.68 25.75 17.06
CA GLY A 876 19.40 26.99 17.35
C GLY A 876 19.08 27.65 18.71
N ASN A 877 18.06 27.20 19.43
CA ASN A 877 17.78 27.64 20.81
C ASN A 877 18.38 26.67 21.82
N SER A 878 18.80 27.19 22.98
CA SER A 878 19.36 26.38 24.06
C SER A 878 18.46 26.33 25.31
N SER A 879 17.28 26.92 25.28
CA SER A 879 16.35 26.88 26.43
C SER A 879 14.90 27.20 26.05
N VAL A 880 13.96 26.70 26.83
CA VAL A 880 12.53 27.02 26.78
C VAL A 880 11.96 27.01 28.21
N ASP A 881 10.90 27.78 28.45
CA ASP A 881 10.20 27.80 29.74
C ASP A 881 9.00 26.84 29.67
N LEU A 882 8.91 25.91 30.63
CA LEU A 882 7.77 25.04 30.88
C LEU A 882 6.86 25.69 31.92
N THR A 883 5.56 25.77 31.64
CA THR A 883 4.60 26.48 32.50
C THR A 883 3.37 25.63 32.80
N VAL A 884 2.95 25.62 34.07
CA VAL A 884 1.68 25.06 34.54
C VAL A 884 0.82 26.23 35.08
N PRO A 885 -0.21 26.68 34.33
CA PRO A 885 -1.06 27.78 34.74
C PRO A 885 -2.07 27.32 35.81
N THR A 886 -2.09 28.01 36.95
CA THR A 886 -3.06 27.75 38.03
C THR A 886 -4.23 28.74 37.95
N VAL A 887 -5.37 28.37 38.53
CA VAL A 887 -6.54 29.26 38.66
C VAL A 887 -6.78 29.64 40.11
N THR A 888 -7.48 30.75 40.33
CA THR A 888 -7.95 31.15 41.66
C THR A 888 -9.36 30.61 41.86
N ASP A 889 -9.64 30.09 43.05
CA ASP A 889 -10.99 29.67 43.42
C ASP A 889 -11.50 30.35 44.72
N GLN A 890 -12.53 29.78 45.36
CA GLN A 890 -13.08 30.30 46.62
C GLN A 890 -13.03 29.26 47.75
N VAL A 891 -12.29 28.19 47.57
CA VAL A 891 -12.13 27.10 48.53
C VAL A 891 -10.83 27.35 49.28
N THR A 892 -10.87 27.24 50.61
CA THR A 892 -9.64 27.32 51.40
C THR A 892 -8.96 25.97 51.39
N GLU A 893 -7.76 25.91 50.82
CA GLU A 893 -7.04 24.67 50.55
C GLU A 893 -5.65 24.68 51.21
N PRO A 894 -5.12 23.50 51.61
CA PRO A 894 -3.73 23.42 52.05
C PRO A 894 -2.79 23.72 50.88
N ALA A 895 -1.51 24.03 51.17
CA ALA A 895 -0.52 24.17 50.10
C ALA A 895 -0.44 22.89 49.27
N GLU A 896 -0.70 23.02 47.98
CA GLU A 896 -0.72 21.92 47.03
C GLU A 896 0.56 21.87 46.21
N SER A 897 0.90 20.71 45.68
CA SER A 897 2.13 20.54 44.93
C SER A 897 1.96 19.72 43.66
N VAL A 898 2.87 19.95 42.71
CA VAL A 898 3.01 19.16 41.49
C VAL A 898 4.43 18.63 41.39
N ARG A 899 4.57 17.37 40.95
CA ARG A 899 5.86 16.73 40.68
C ARG A 899 5.94 16.38 39.20
N LEU A 900 6.94 16.94 38.54
CA LEU A 900 7.18 16.78 37.11
C LEU A 900 8.56 16.15 36.89
N GLU A 901 8.63 15.11 36.08
CA GLU A 901 9.89 14.44 35.75
C GLU A 901 10.12 14.45 34.23
N VAL A 902 11.32 14.87 33.81
CA VAL A 902 11.76 14.56 32.44
C VAL A 902 12.01 13.06 32.38
N THR A 903 11.43 12.39 31.40
CA THR A 903 11.57 10.94 31.26
C THR A 903 11.98 10.58 29.83
N ASP A 904 12.21 9.31 29.57
CA ASP A 904 11.93 8.76 28.25
C ASP A 904 10.42 8.60 28.08
N TRP A 905 9.98 8.41 26.85
CA TRP A 905 8.54 8.30 26.63
C TRP A 905 8.00 6.87 26.80
N GLU A 906 8.79 5.94 27.36
CA GLU A 906 8.26 4.69 27.91
C GLU A 906 7.73 4.87 29.34
N GLY A 907 8.02 6.02 29.97
CA GLY A 907 7.63 6.31 31.35
C GLY A 907 8.81 6.40 32.30
N GLU A 908 10.01 6.01 31.86
CA GLU A 908 11.15 5.81 32.73
C GLU A 908 11.93 7.12 32.91
N PRO A 909 12.25 7.52 34.16
CA PRO A 909 12.99 8.75 34.42
C PRO A 909 14.30 8.84 33.63
N LYS A 910 14.53 9.98 32.96
CA LYS A 910 15.75 10.18 32.19
C LYS A 910 16.95 10.26 33.15
N PRO A 911 17.98 9.40 32.99
CA PRO A 911 19.12 9.42 33.88
C PRO A 911 19.81 10.80 33.88
N GLY A 912 19.99 11.39 35.05
CA GLY A 912 20.68 12.68 35.20
C GLY A 912 19.83 13.93 34.98
N THR A 913 18.53 13.81 34.70
CA THR A 913 17.63 14.99 34.68
C THR A 913 17.05 15.29 36.07
N PRO A 914 16.99 16.56 36.51
CA PRO A 914 16.40 16.92 37.80
C PRO A 914 14.88 16.77 37.81
N VAL A 915 14.33 16.39 38.97
CA VAL A 915 12.88 16.43 39.25
C VAL A 915 12.46 17.88 39.47
N MET A 916 11.40 18.31 38.81
CA MET A 916 10.77 19.61 39.01
C MET A 916 9.64 19.47 40.03
N THR A 917 9.66 20.29 41.06
CA THR A 917 8.58 20.37 42.06
C THR A 917 8.04 21.78 42.10
N GLY A 918 6.72 21.93 42.15
CA GLY A 918 6.05 23.22 42.27
C GLY A 918 5.07 23.22 43.42
N THR A 919 4.91 24.35 44.11
CA THR A 919 3.96 24.52 45.21
C THR A 919 3.05 25.71 44.96
N VAL A 920 1.75 25.49 45.12
CA VAL A 920 0.72 26.52 44.99
C VAL A 920 0.15 26.80 46.38
N LEU A 921 0.08 28.09 46.72
CA LEU A 921 -0.50 28.59 47.95
C LEU A 921 -1.88 29.17 47.65
N ASP A 922 -2.82 28.93 48.56
CA ASP A 922 -4.13 29.55 48.56
C ASP A 922 -4.02 31.08 48.43
N ALA A 923 -4.93 31.66 47.63
CA ALA A 923 -5.03 33.11 47.44
C ALA A 923 -5.72 33.84 48.60
N SER A 924 -6.33 33.12 49.55
CA SER A 924 -7.19 33.65 50.61
C SER A 924 -6.54 33.93 51.97
#